data_AF-A0A958K1G3-F1
#
_entry.id   AF-A0A958K1G3-F1
#
_cell.length_a   1.000
_cell.length_b   1.000
_cell.length_c   1.000
_cell.angle_alpha   90.00
_cell.angle_beta   90.00
_cell.angle_gamma   90.00
#
_symmetry.space_group_name_H-M   'P 1'
#
loop_
_entity.id
_entity.type
_entity.pdbx_description
1 polymer ?
#
loop_
_entity_poly.entity_id
_entity_poly.type
_entity_poly.pdbx_seq_one_letter_code
_entity_poly.pdbx_strand_id
1 'polypeptide(L)'
;MKKYSRAFSLVIVLFSSLSLFAEQRDSSQAAVEAFFKDDHGSQVIDPEFDSVDDHICGNGKSYYWTSVPPQKPIPRSWVMPPEPQSDPSYQGPDPLAELKESPYAMPSSKKVLRRPKFQTSGAQDFFLKALPILKNAQEPVAVYDASKQQALVTWLEEQKQTYESLTEALESYSQEQVAKLLSEKKINYLLVNRQQPERLPWVDQELASIASRLREAIPLRDLTPVLLDRGFALYVFEPRLALEKATKQTISDYIRSTLKNEKVKLSSIPALTLASSFKRSVSIGVRTTGIRETKGRLLARGFGSGVSVADAVQSATKNLQGKLHRIPGTAKKHFNVSVPSDTQAAVDLYDIEVNVFQRPTELIDLSSFGLTLDVELGLHGLFLKLKGKEHYLDSSYAVHNEFSAAPQFFRKLLQRGELGDYLVRQDKTYVVKFDSLKRDEARLYRYEALSWIDGARNEAIVELYRGVPLKFMSEVTRDSLVKSVALGADWLARNQHADGQYAYRYSTMGAEGTRWLPGANIVRHALNPYSVLLVHEFQPDERWITSAKRGIDFTLRFFRTKGKRGVICHRDTPARYYNAKIGTNAVTMISLLKLAQFEPLNDSYQQALSALAEELLFMQDPNGHFRQYDVPPSHPYYGAESTIAPGEIILALARMYLYSKDKRYLEAAEKAVPYYMKAWRHMIARQTTDGIYHEEDRMNITGIIPWMQLAFNDLEQATKNASYYDLSFEMQQWLLDKLFYGVDRFRYPDYLGASYKVYSELPAMNTCQFVEGFAALYDLARRLERGTADEIQAQVLMGVRFCMQLQYDSFGASFFVPRPDEVLGAYRYHLGVLRVRNDYLYHAISAIAHSLIALRPGDYAIAEKIEQQQLRFTPELKTQS
;
A
#
# COMPACT_ATOMS: atom_id res chain seq x y z
N MET A 1 59.90 -7.36 38.08
CA MET A 1 59.13 -7.73 39.28
C MET A 1 58.07 -8.76 38.91
N LYS A 2 57.86 -9.71 39.82
CA LYS A 2 57.10 -10.96 39.69
C LYS A 2 55.62 -10.76 39.32
N LYS A 3 55.05 -11.81 38.70
CA LYS A 3 53.63 -12.12 38.45
C LYS A 3 52.96 -11.55 37.18
N TYR A 4 53.29 -12.15 36.04
CA TYR A 4 52.28 -12.60 35.08
C TYR A 4 52.62 -14.05 34.71
N SER A 5 52.01 -15.01 35.41
CA SER A 5 52.14 -16.43 35.10
C SER A 5 50.84 -17.16 35.45
N ARG A 6 50.47 -18.10 34.58
CA ARG A 6 49.32 -19.03 34.59
C ARG A 6 48.06 -18.39 33.97
N ALA A 7 47.63 -18.70 32.74
CA ALA A 7 47.77 -19.95 32.01
C ALA A 7 48.01 -19.68 30.51
N PHE A 8 49.22 -20.04 30.07
CA PHE A 8 49.62 -20.22 28.67
C PHE A 8 50.31 -21.58 28.64
N SER A 9 49.55 -22.59 28.25
CA SER A 9 49.89 -23.97 27.88
C SER A 9 48.53 -24.54 27.48
N LEU A 10 48.15 -24.64 26.22
CA LEU A 10 48.71 -25.63 25.31
C LEU A 10 48.28 -25.26 23.88
N VAL A 11 49.21 -24.69 23.12
CA VAL A 11 49.23 -24.76 21.66
C VAL A 11 50.52 -25.52 21.34
N ILE A 12 50.37 -26.67 20.70
CA ILE A 12 51.27 -27.35 19.74
C ILE A 12 50.83 -28.83 19.72
N VAL A 13 50.90 -29.44 18.51
CA VAL A 13 50.36 -30.74 18.08
C VAL A 13 48.93 -30.54 17.51
N LEU A 14 48.66 -30.41 16.20
CA LEU A 14 49.32 -30.89 15.00
C LEU A 14 48.96 -30.02 13.78
N PHE A 15 49.96 -29.64 13.00
CA PHE A 15 49.84 -29.48 11.56
C PHE A 15 50.09 -30.86 10.94
N SER A 16 49.08 -31.44 10.26
CA SER A 16 49.20 -32.27 9.05
C SER A 16 48.05 -33.28 8.96
N SER A 17 47.00 -32.97 8.19
CA SER A 17 46.44 -33.87 7.16
C SER A 17 45.11 -33.32 6.64
N LEU A 18 45.14 -32.96 5.36
CA LEU A 18 44.00 -32.92 4.45
C LEU A 18 43.17 -34.20 4.57
N SER A 19 41.89 -34.07 4.94
CA SER A 19 40.76 -34.83 4.39
C SER A 19 39.48 -34.51 5.13
N LEU A 20 38.37 -34.46 4.39
CA LEU A 20 36.95 -34.40 4.83
C LEU A 20 36.31 -33.00 4.91
N PHE A 21 35.97 -32.54 3.71
CA PHE A 21 34.70 -31.87 3.43
C PHE A 21 33.53 -32.78 3.84
N ALA A 22 32.83 -32.44 4.93
CA ALA A 22 31.41 -32.67 5.23
C ALA A 22 31.19 -32.25 6.70
N GLU A 23 29.96 -31.89 7.07
CA GLU A 23 29.56 -31.53 8.45
C GLU A 23 29.99 -30.15 8.97
N GLN A 24 29.36 -29.11 8.42
CA GLN A 24 29.06 -27.90 9.18
C GLN A 24 27.65 -27.39 8.81
N ARG A 25 26.63 -28.13 9.26
CA ARG A 25 25.22 -27.70 9.25
C ARG A 25 24.57 -27.66 10.64
N ASP A 26 25.24 -28.13 11.70
CA ASP A 26 24.60 -28.33 13.01
C ASP A 26 24.81 -27.23 14.06
N SER A 27 25.67 -26.23 13.82
CA SER A 27 25.90 -25.20 14.85
C SER A 27 24.80 -24.13 14.93
N SER A 28 23.92 -24.00 13.93
CA SER A 28 22.76 -23.12 13.99
C SER A 28 21.58 -23.74 14.73
N GLN A 29 21.52 -25.07 14.81
CA GLN A 29 20.41 -25.78 15.45
C GLN A 29 20.58 -25.81 16.96
N ALA A 30 21.79 -26.09 17.47
CA ALA A 30 22.10 -26.05 18.90
C ALA A 30 21.93 -24.65 19.54
N ALA A 31 22.22 -23.58 18.78
CA ALA A 31 22.01 -22.20 19.24
C ALA A 31 20.53 -21.79 19.26
N VAL A 32 19.73 -22.36 18.35
CA VAL A 32 18.28 -22.21 18.32
C VAL A 32 17.63 -23.01 19.45
N GLU A 33 18.10 -24.23 19.72
CA GLU A 33 17.63 -25.08 20.83
C GLU A 33 17.95 -24.48 22.21
N ALA A 34 19.11 -23.83 22.37
CA ALA A 34 19.46 -23.13 23.61
C ALA A 34 18.56 -21.90 23.89
N PHE A 35 17.97 -21.29 22.87
CA PHE A 35 17.05 -20.16 23.01
C PHE A 35 15.64 -20.59 23.47
N PHE A 36 15.32 -21.89 23.40
CA PHE A 36 13.98 -22.43 23.66
C PHE A 36 13.86 -23.22 24.98
N LYS A 37 14.83 -23.12 25.89
CA LYS A 37 14.64 -23.58 27.27
C LYS A 37 13.81 -22.55 28.03
N ASP A 38 12.75 -22.99 28.70
CA ASP A 38 12.03 -22.14 29.66
C ASP A 38 12.88 -21.89 30.91
N ASP A 39 12.43 -20.98 31.78
CA ASP A 39 13.11 -20.59 33.03
C ASP A 39 13.28 -21.76 34.04
N HIS A 40 12.85 -22.97 33.68
CA HIS A 40 12.92 -24.18 34.50
C HIS A 40 13.80 -25.29 33.91
N GLY A 41 14.44 -25.06 32.75
CA GLY A 41 15.46 -25.97 32.22
C GLY A 41 14.91 -27.29 31.64
N SER A 42 13.62 -27.36 31.34
CA SER A 42 12.97 -28.56 30.78
C SER A 42 13.38 -28.78 29.31
N GLN A 43 13.81 -30.00 28.95
CA GLN A 43 13.98 -30.41 27.55
C GLN A 43 12.62 -30.67 26.89
N VAL A 44 12.44 -30.20 25.66
CA VAL A 44 11.36 -30.66 24.77
C VAL A 44 11.73 -32.08 24.29
N ILE A 45 10.97 -33.07 24.75
CA ILE A 45 11.16 -34.49 24.44
C ILE A 45 10.43 -34.84 23.13
N ASP A 46 11.18 -35.53 22.26
CA ASP A 46 10.87 -36.45 21.14
C ASP A 46 10.24 -35.97 19.80
N PRO A 47 10.90 -36.22 18.64
CA PRO A 47 10.33 -36.11 17.29
C PRO A 47 9.34 -37.22 16.89
N GLU A 48 9.18 -38.29 17.68
CA GLU A 48 8.22 -39.35 17.37
C GLU A 48 6.90 -39.17 18.13
N PHE A 49 5.86 -38.69 17.44
CA PHE A 49 4.50 -38.81 17.93
C PHE A 49 3.54 -39.25 16.82
N ASP A 50 3.33 -40.57 16.80
CA ASP A 50 2.06 -41.17 16.44
C ASP A 50 0.97 -40.65 17.39
N SER A 51 -0.17 -40.29 16.83
CA SER A 51 -1.35 -39.86 17.57
C SER A 51 -1.88 -40.98 18.46
N VAL A 52 -2.21 -40.67 19.71
CA VAL A 52 -3.17 -41.46 20.48
C VAL A 52 -4.53 -41.34 19.78
N ASP A 53 -5.13 -42.47 19.41
CA ASP A 53 -6.22 -42.56 18.42
C ASP A 53 -7.57 -41.90 18.83
N ASP A 54 -7.78 -41.51 20.09
CA ASP A 54 -9.13 -41.24 20.60
C ASP A 54 -9.40 -39.81 21.11
N HIS A 55 -8.55 -38.82 20.81
CA HIS A 55 -8.77 -37.43 21.25
C HIS A 55 -8.77 -36.42 20.10
N ILE A 56 -9.96 -36.28 19.51
CA ILE A 56 -10.32 -35.25 18.54
C ILE A 56 -10.63 -33.95 19.32
N CYS A 57 -9.80 -32.92 19.13
CA CYS A 57 -9.88 -31.59 19.76
C CYS A 57 -9.37 -31.43 21.22
N GLY A 58 -8.24 -32.05 21.57
CA GLY A 58 -7.49 -31.72 22.79
C GLY A 58 -6.74 -30.37 22.70
N ASN A 59 -6.69 -29.63 23.81
CA ASN A 59 -6.09 -28.29 24.00
C ASN A 59 -4.57 -28.20 23.77
N GLY A 60 -4.07 -28.59 22.60
CA GLY A 60 -2.65 -28.69 22.27
C GLY A 60 -1.87 -27.37 22.44
N LYS A 61 -1.23 -27.22 23.60
CA LYS A 61 -0.26 -26.18 23.95
C LYS A 61 1.10 -26.46 23.31
N SER A 62 1.16 -26.59 21.98
CA SER A 62 2.44 -26.74 21.27
C SER A 62 2.38 -25.98 19.94
N TYR A 63 3.15 -24.89 19.87
CA TYR A 63 3.21 -24.00 18.72
C TYR A 63 4.19 -24.54 17.68
N TYR A 64 3.72 -24.78 16.46
CA TYR A 64 4.60 -25.04 15.32
C TYR A 64 4.62 -23.81 14.40
N TRP A 65 5.77 -23.14 14.38
CA TRP A 65 6.16 -22.19 13.35
C TRP A 65 7.24 -22.85 12.50
N THR A 66 6.87 -23.55 11.44
CA THR A 66 7.85 -23.95 10.43
C THR A 66 7.39 -23.45 9.06
N SER A 67 8.33 -22.85 8.34
CA SER A 67 8.26 -22.41 6.95
C SER A 67 8.33 -23.60 5.96
N VAL A 68 8.28 -24.83 6.47
CA VAL A 68 8.37 -26.05 5.67
C VAL A 68 6.96 -26.59 5.49
N PRO A 69 6.51 -26.85 4.24
CA PRO A 69 5.26 -27.56 4.00
C PRO A 69 5.24 -28.84 4.84
N PRO A 70 4.10 -29.22 5.45
CA PRO A 70 4.04 -30.43 6.24
C PRO A 70 4.49 -31.63 5.38
N GLN A 71 5.55 -32.32 5.79
CA GLN A 71 6.11 -33.45 5.03
C GLN A 71 5.12 -34.62 4.87
N LYS A 72 4.09 -34.66 5.73
CA LYS A 72 2.97 -35.60 5.65
C LYS A 72 1.66 -34.82 5.54
N PRO A 73 0.66 -35.29 4.77
CA PRO A 73 -0.67 -34.71 4.77
C PRO A 73 -1.21 -34.58 6.19
N ILE A 74 -1.82 -33.42 6.47
CA ILE A 74 -2.57 -33.13 7.69
C ILE A 74 -3.64 -34.22 7.95
N PRO A 75 -3.91 -34.63 9.20
CA PRO A 75 -4.62 -35.87 9.51
C PRO A 75 -5.99 -36.04 8.82
N ARG A 76 -6.33 -37.30 8.56
CA ARG A 76 -7.65 -37.73 8.05
C ARG A 76 -8.75 -37.73 9.11
N SER A 77 -8.44 -37.36 10.36
CA SER A 77 -9.33 -37.50 11.52
C SER A 77 -10.38 -36.39 11.69
N TRP A 78 -10.36 -35.34 10.86
CA TRP A 78 -11.46 -34.37 10.87
C TRP A 78 -12.69 -34.95 10.17
N VAL A 79 -13.78 -35.08 10.92
CA VAL A 79 -15.08 -35.53 10.42
C VAL A 79 -16.02 -34.33 10.39
N MET A 80 -16.68 -34.09 9.25
CA MET A 80 -17.70 -33.06 9.13
C MET A 80 -18.76 -33.25 10.22
N PRO A 81 -19.16 -32.19 10.95
CA PRO A 81 -20.16 -32.31 12.00
C PRO A 81 -21.47 -32.90 11.43
N PRO A 82 -22.25 -33.60 12.26
CA PRO A 82 -23.61 -33.98 11.87
C PRO A 82 -24.45 -32.73 11.64
N GLU A 83 -25.58 -32.91 10.95
CA GLU A 83 -26.55 -31.84 10.81
C GLU A 83 -26.93 -31.34 12.21
N PRO A 84 -26.99 -30.01 12.45
CA PRO A 84 -27.66 -29.52 13.64
C PRO A 84 -29.07 -30.14 13.62
N GLN A 85 -29.47 -30.83 14.70
CA GLN A 85 -30.84 -31.30 14.83
C GLN A 85 -31.74 -30.06 14.69
N SER A 86 -32.48 -29.98 13.59
CA SER A 86 -33.15 -28.75 13.19
C SER A 86 -34.31 -28.46 14.14
N ASP A 87 -34.19 -27.39 14.92
CA ASP A 87 -35.36 -26.70 15.44
C ASP A 87 -36.11 -26.13 14.22
N PRO A 88 -37.34 -26.60 13.93
CA PRO A 88 -38.11 -26.11 12.79
C PRO A 88 -38.43 -24.61 12.87
N SER A 89 -38.30 -24.01 14.05
CA SER A 89 -38.50 -22.57 14.26
C SER A 89 -37.25 -21.72 13.95
N TYR A 90 -36.07 -22.34 13.80
CA TYR A 90 -34.83 -21.60 13.51
C TYR A 90 -34.88 -20.94 12.13
N GLN A 91 -34.75 -19.61 12.07
CA GLN A 91 -34.77 -18.85 10.82
C GLN A 91 -33.38 -18.38 10.36
N GLY A 92 -32.33 -18.56 11.16
CA GLY A 92 -31.05 -17.87 10.97
C GLY A 92 -30.92 -16.60 11.83
N PRO A 93 -29.74 -15.97 11.89
CA PRO A 93 -29.52 -14.73 12.61
C PRO A 93 -30.25 -13.54 11.96
N ASP A 94 -30.67 -12.54 12.74
CA ASP A 94 -31.22 -11.29 12.19
C ASP A 94 -30.14 -10.57 11.34
N PRO A 95 -30.43 -10.12 10.10
CA PRO A 95 -29.47 -9.32 9.32
C PRO A 95 -29.02 -8.02 9.99
N LEU A 96 -29.71 -7.57 11.05
CA LEU A 96 -29.34 -6.41 11.85
C LEU A 96 -28.45 -6.75 13.07
N ALA A 97 -28.21 -8.03 13.33
CA ALA A 97 -27.36 -8.47 14.44
C ALA A 97 -25.90 -7.99 14.29
N GLU A 98 -25.19 -7.86 15.41
CA GLU A 98 -23.77 -7.59 15.38
C GLU A 98 -22.99 -8.79 14.85
N LEU A 99 -22.00 -8.52 14.00
CA LEU A 99 -21.12 -9.54 13.45
C LEU A 99 -20.29 -10.16 14.58
N LYS A 100 -20.43 -11.46 14.78
CA LYS A 100 -19.51 -12.20 15.66
C LYS A 100 -18.19 -12.38 14.92
N GLU A 101 -17.16 -11.68 15.37
CA GLU A 101 -15.85 -11.82 14.76
C GLU A 101 -15.20 -13.18 15.04
N SER A 102 -14.36 -13.62 14.09
CA SER A 102 -13.45 -14.72 14.36
C SER A 102 -12.45 -14.34 15.46
N PRO A 103 -12.23 -15.19 16.49
CA PRO A 103 -11.28 -14.92 17.56
C PRO A 103 -9.81 -14.88 17.08
N TYR A 104 -9.56 -15.26 15.82
CA TYR A 104 -8.26 -15.19 15.16
C TYR A 104 -8.32 -14.42 13.84
N ALA A 105 -9.34 -13.58 13.64
CA ALA A 105 -9.27 -12.56 12.61
C ALA A 105 -7.92 -11.85 12.77
N MET A 106 -7.13 -11.77 11.67
CA MET A 106 -5.89 -11.00 11.73
C MET A 106 -6.26 -9.63 12.29
N PRO A 107 -5.54 -9.13 13.32
CA PRO A 107 -5.90 -7.87 13.93
C PRO A 107 -6.01 -6.84 12.81
N SER A 108 -7.24 -6.40 12.54
CA SER A 108 -7.42 -5.11 11.90
C SER A 108 -6.74 -4.09 12.81
N SER A 109 -6.40 -2.93 12.27
CA SER A 109 -5.74 -1.81 12.93
C SER A 109 -6.56 -1.20 14.10
N LYS A 110 -7.19 -2.03 14.94
CA LYS A 110 -8.13 -1.75 16.05
C LYS A 110 -7.57 -0.90 17.18
N LYS A 111 -6.35 -0.36 17.08
CA LYS A 111 -5.94 0.73 17.97
C LYS A 111 -6.63 2.00 17.49
N VAL A 112 -7.86 2.17 17.96
CA VAL A 112 -8.63 3.41 17.93
C VAL A 112 -7.72 4.56 18.36
N LEU A 113 -7.31 5.39 17.40
CA LEU A 113 -6.77 6.70 17.70
C LEU A 113 -7.95 7.51 18.26
N ARG A 114 -8.06 7.58 19.59
CA ARG A 114 -8.98 8.54 20.23
C ARG A 114 -8.54 9.95 19.82
N ARG A 115 -9.50 10.76 19.36
CA ARG A 115 -9.29 12.19 19.09
C ARG A 115 -8.65 12.84 20.33
N PRO A 116 -7.45 13.44 20.23
CA PRO A 116 -6.98 14.37 21.26
C PRO A 116 -7.90 15.59 21.24
N LYS A 117 -8.24 16.14 22.41
CA LYS A 117 -8.90 17.45 22.47
C LYS A 117 -8.00 18.49 21.79
N PHE A 118 -8.58 19.34 20.94
CA PHE A 118 -7.89 20.50 20.37
C PHE A 118 -7.41 21.40 21.51
N GLN A 119 -6.10 21.62 21.59
CA GLN A 119 -5.52 22.65 22.45
C GLN A 119 -4.91 23.73 21.57
N THR A 120 -5.24 24.99 21.85
CA THR A 120 -4.90 26.19 21.07
C THR A 120 -3.49 26.73 21.33
N SER A 121 -2.63 26.01 22.05
CA SER A 121 -1.35 26.51 22.53
C SER A 121 -0.30 26.81 21.45
N GLY A 122 -0.52 26.43 20.18
CA GLY A 122 0.39 26.65 19.05
C GLY A 122 0.20 27.97 18.28
N ALA A 123 -0.94 28.66 18.44
CA ALA A 123 -1.28 29.81 17.60
C ALA A 123 -0.28 30.98 17.74
N GLN A 124 0.19 31.23 18.96
CA GLN A 124 1.12 32.34 19.22
C GLN A 124 2.48 32.15 18.52
N ASP A 125 3.06 30.95 18.56
CA ASP A 125 4.34 30.65 17.89
C ASP A 125 4.19 30.72 16.36
N PHE A 126 3.06 30.26 15.83
CA PHE A 126 2.74 30.41 14.41
C PHE A 126 2.75 31.88 13.99
N PHE A 127 2.03 32.76 14.69
CA PHE A 127 1.96 34.18 14.31
C PHE A 127 3.29 34.92 14.51
N LEU A 128 4.07 34.60 15.54
CA LEU A 128 5.42 35.14 15.71
C LEU A 128 6.34 34.81 14.53
N LYS A 129 6.19 33.62 13.93
CA LYS A 129 6.97 33.20 12.74
C LYS A 129 6.37 33.70 11.43
N ALA A 130 5.05 33.84 11.34
CA ALA A 130 4.38 34.36 10.16
C ALA A 130 4.65 35.86 9.98
N LEU A 131 4.70 36.63 11.08
CA LEU A 131 4.77 38.09 11.03
C LEU A 131 5.97 38.65 10.23
N PRO A 132 7.21 38.16 10.38
CA PRO A 132 8.33 38.63 9.56
C PRO A 132 8.17 38.29 8.07
N ILE A 133 7.55 37.14 7.74
CA ILE A 133 7.29 36.74 6.36
C ILE A 133 6.29 37.70 5.72
N LEU A 134 5.22 38.01 6.45
CA LEU A 134 4.17 38.93 6.02
C LEU A 134 4.66 40.38 5.94
N LYS A 135 5.52 40.83 6.87
CA LYS A 135 6.10 42.19 6.86
C LYS A 135 7.07 42.44 5.71
N ASN A 136 7.75 41.40 5.23
CA ASN A 136 8.66 41.50 4.09
C ASN A 136 7.93 41.36 2.74
N ALA A 137 6.65 41.01 2.74
CA ALA A 137 5.83 41.02 1.54
C ALA A 137 5.53 42.48 1.16
N GLN A 138 6.09 42.97 0.06
CA GLN A 138 5.72 44.27 -0.52
C GLN A 138 4.32 44.25 -1.19
N GLU A 139 3.62 43.12 -1.12
CA GLU A 139 2.42 42.79 -1.88
C GLU A 139 1.32 42.30 -0.91
N PRO A 140 0.04 42.49 -1.23
CA PRO A 140 -1.07 42.23 -0.32
C PRO A 140 -1.21 40.74 0.05
N VAL A 141 -1.74 40.49 1.25
CA VAL A 141 -1.94 39.17 1.85
C VAL A 141 -3.45 38.93 2.02
N ALA A 142 -3.95 37.78 1.58
CA ALA A 142 -5.33 37.36 1.80
C ALA A 142 -5.48 36.55 3.09
N VAL A 143 -6.56 36.81 3.81
CA VAL A 143 -6.97 36.01 4.98
C VAL A 143 -8.26 35.25 4.64
N TYR A 144 -8.23 33.93 4.80
CA TYR A 144 -9.39 33.06 4.68
C TYR A 144 -9.75 32.48 6.05
N ASP A 145 -11.00 32.71 6.48
CA ASP A 145 -11.50 32.30 7.79
C ASP A 145 -12.81 31.54 7.67
N ALA A 146 -12.78 30.23 7.95
CA ALA A 146 -13.97 29.38 7.91
C ALA A 146 -14.83 29.47 9.20
N SER A 147 -14.34 30.07 10.28
CA SER A 147 -15.07 30.14 11.56
C SER A 147 -14.66 31.41 12.31
N LYS A 148 -15.38 32.51 12.09
CA LYS A 148 -15.04 33.83 12.66
C LYS A 148 -14.79 33.75 14.17
N GLN A 149 -13.52 33.84 14.58
CA GLN A 149 -13.11 34.08 15.97
C GLN A 149 -12.80 35.56 16.16
N GLN A 150 -13.62 36.24 16.97
CA GLN A 150 -13.62 37.69 17.14
C GLN A 150 -12.25 38.30 17.54
N ALA A 151 -11.42 37.60 18.32
CA ALA A 151 -10.19 38.16 18.90
C ALA A 151 -9.01 38.28 17.93
N LEU A 152 -8.83 37.30 17.04
CA LEU A 152 -7.81 37.35 15.98
C LEU A 152 -8.23 38.29 14.85
N VAL A 153 -9.54 38.30 14.52
CA VAL A 153 -10.13 39.26 13.58
C VAL A 153 -9.89 40.68 14.08
N THR A 154 -10.13 40.97 15.36
CA THR A 154 -9.85 42.29 15.95
C THR A 154 -8.37 42.68 15.80
N TRP A 155 -7.43 41.79 16.08
CA TRP A 155 -5.99 42.07 15.93
C TRP A 155 -5.55 42.24 14.46
N LEU A 156 -6.06 41.40 13.53
CA LEU A 156 -5.79 41.54 12.10
C LEU A 156 -6.47 42.79 11.50
N GLU A 157 -7.64 43.17 12.01
CA GLU A 157 -8.37 44.40 11.69
C GLU A 157 -7.66 45.66 12.23
N GLU A 158 -6.93 45.57 13.34
CA GLU A 158 -6.04 46.63 13.81
C GLU A 158 -4.83 46.81 12.87
N GLN A 159 -4.45 45.78 12.11
CA GLN A 159 -3.37 45.83 11.10
C GLN A 159 -3.89 46.08 9.66
N LYS A 160 -5.19 46.39 9.50
CA LYS A 160 -5.99 46.42 8.26
C LYS A 160 -5.48 47.31 7.12
N GLN A 161 -4.54 48.21 7.35
CA GLN A 161 -3.93 48.99 6.25
C GLN A 161 -3.16 48.12 5.23
N THR A 162 -2.89 46.84 5.51
CA THR A 162 -2.04 45.97 4.66
C THR A 162 -2.74 44.69 4.15
N TYR A 163 -3.98 44.38 4.59
CA TYR A 163 -4.60 43.05 4.39
C TYR A 163 -6.01 43.14 3.78
N GLU A 164 -6.32 42.28 2.81
CA GLU A 164 -7.67 42.15 2.23
C GLU A 164 -8.37 40.87 2.74
N SER A 165 -9.62 41.00 3.19
CA SER A 165 -10.48 39.86 3.55
C SER A 165 -11.25 39.39 2.32
N LEU A 166 -11.17 38.09 2.00
CA LEU A 166 -11.77 37.52 0.78
C LEU A 166 -12.89 36.49 1.04
N THR A 167 -13.26 36.24 2.30
CA THR A 167 -14.13 35.11 2.68
C THR A 167 -15.45 35.07 1.89
N GLU A 168 -16.21 36.17 1.84
CA GLU A 168 -17.52 36.22 1.14
C GLU A 168 -17.39 36.17 -0.39
N ALA A 169 -16.30 36.70 -0.95
CA ALA A 169 -16.04 36.67 -2.39
C ALA A 169 -15.63 35.26 -2.86
N LEU A 170 -14.79 34.56 -2.09
CA LEU A 170 -14.37 33.19 -2.38
C LEU A 170 -15.52 32.18 -2.31
N GLU A 171 -16.53 32.45 -1.48
CA GLU A 171 -17.71 31.59 -1.33
C GLU A 171 -18.73 31.75 -2.46
N SER A 172 -18.80 32.93 -3.08
CA SER A 172 -19.83 33.30 -4.08
C SER A 172 -19.34 33.38 -5.53
N TYR A 173 -18.03 33.42 -5.78
CA TYR A 173 -17.46 33.58 -7.12
C TYR A 173 -17.21 32.24 -7.82
N SER A 174 -17.33 32.24 -9.15
CA SER A 174 -16.87 31.15 -10.01
C SER A 174 -15.33 31.11 -10.07
N GLN A 175 -14.80 30.04 -10.64
CA GLN A 175 -13.37 29.73 -10.65
C GLN A 175 -12.53 30.81 -11.35
N GLU A 176 -12.89 31.20 -12.58
CA GLU A 176 -12.19 32.24 -13.32
C GLU A 176 -12.23 33.60 -12.60
N GLN A 177 -13.29 33.86 -11.82
CA GLN A 177 -13.44 35.09 -11.06
C GLN A 177 -12.50 35.13 -9.85
N VAL A 178 -12.30 34.01 -9.14
CA VAL A 178 -11.34 33.93 -8.04
C VAL A 178 -9.90 34.02 -8.54
N ALA A 179 -9.59 33.40 -9.67
CA ALA A 179 -8.28 33.43 -10.32
C ALA A 179 -7.88 34.86 -10.69
N LYS A 180 -8.81 35.51 -11.39
CA LYS A 180 -8.72 36.89 -11.83
C LYS A 180 -8.60 37.82 -10.63
N LEU A 181 -9.40 37.61 -9.58
CA LEU A 181 -9.33 38.41 -8.35
C LEU A 181 -7.94 38.33 -7.70
N LEU A 182 -7.42 37.13 -7.46
CA LEU A 182 -6.11 36.96 -6.81
C LEU A 182 -4.96 37.51 -7.68
N SER A 183 -5.04 37.36 -9.01
CA SER A 183 -4.10 37.95 -9.97
C SER A 183 -4.19 39.48 -10.05
N GLU A 184 -5.40 40.04 -10.15
CA GLU A 184 -5.65 41.48 -10.21
C GLU A 184 -5.25 42.18 -8.91
N LYS A 185 -5.48 41.50 -7.78
CA LYS A 185 -5.11 41.96 -6.45
C LYS A 185 -3.64 41.70 -6.10
N LYS A 186 -2.86 41.01 -6.96
CA LYS A 186 -1.44 40.66 -6.75
C LYS A 186 -1.16 39.95 -5.42
N ILE A 187 -2.08 39.07 -5.00
CA ILE A 187 -1.98 38.43 -3.69
C ILE A 187 -0.98 37.27 -3.76
N ASN A 188 0.15 37.40 -3.08
CA ASN A 188 1.23 36.40 -3.08
C ASN A 188 1.18 35.43 -1.88
N TYR A 189 0.34 35.71 -0.89
CA TYR A 189 0.25 34.98 0.37
C TYR A 189 -1.20 34.68 0.74
N LEU A 190 -1.44 33.49 1.28
CA LEU A 190 -2.75 33.06 1.78
C LEU A 190 -2.61 32.48 3.18
N LEU A 191 -3.29 33.11 4.16
CA LEU A 191 -3.41 32.61 5.53
C LEU A 191 -4.73 31.86 5.69
N VAL A 192 -4.67 30.61 6.16
CA VAL A 192 -5.84 29.71 6.31
C VAL A 192 -6.03 29.33 7.77
N ASN A 193 -7.23 29.56 8.31
CA ASN A 193 -7.67 29.04 9.60
C ASN A 193 -8.11 27.56 9.49
N ARG A 194 -7.51 26.68 10.30
CA ARG A 194 -7.75 25.22 10.36
C ARG A 194 -8.50 24.78 11.63
N GLN A 195 -8.92 25.71 12.51
CA GLN A 195 -9.40 25.40 13.87
C GLN A 195 -10.81 24.80 14.00
N GLN A 196 -11.50 24.44 12.91
CA GLN A 196 -12.84 23.85 13.04
C GLN A 196 -12.79 22.40 13.60
N PRO A 197 -13.40 22.11 14.77
CA PRO A 197 -13.21 20.82 15.46
C PRO A 197 -14.10 19.66 15.01
N GLU A 198 -15.16 19.91 14.24
CA GLU A 198 -16.21 18.91 13.98
C GLU A 198 -16.06 18.12 12.69
N ARG A 199 -15.14 18.53 11.81
CA ARG A 199 -14.88 17.84 10.55
C ARG A 199 -13.41 17.44 10.52
N LEU A 200 -13.09 16.17 10.37
CA LEU A 200 -11.76 15.64 10.04
C LEU A 200 -12.00 14.23 9.48
N PRO A 201 -11.28 13.74 8.46
CA PRO A 201 -10.11 14.27 7.76
C PRO A 201 -10.42 14.84 6.37
N TRP A 202 -11.67 15.16 6.12
CA TRP A 202 -12.12 15.94 4.98
C TRP A 202 -12.44 17.39 5.36
N VAL A 203 -11.74 17.97 6.34
CA VAL A 203 -11.75 19.45 6.40
C VAL A 203 -11.17 20.03 5.11
N ASP A 204 -10.38 19.25 4.36
CA ASP A 204 -10.19 19.38 2.91
C ASP A 204 -11.36 18.77 2.07
N GLN A 205 -12.63 18.95 2.40
CA GLN A 205 -13.80 18.77 1.50
C GLN A 205 -14.63 20.04 1.48
N GLU A 206 -14.62 20.81 2.56
CA GLU A 206 -15.11 22.19 2.55
C GLU A 206 -13.97 23.13 2.23
N LEU A 207 -12.77 22.94 2.85
CA LEU A 207 -11.55 23.48 2.28
C LEU A 207 -11.18 22.82 0.98
N ALA A 208 -11.66 21.64 0.54
CA ALA A 208 -11.52 21.21 -0.86
C ALA A 208 -12.75 21.43 -1.72
N SER A 209 -13.82 22.01 -1.21
CA SER A 209 -14.83 22.66 -2.04
C SER A 209 -14.31 24.05 -2.37
N ILE A 210 -13.78 24.75 -1.37
CA ILE A 210 -13.11 26.05 -1.51
C ILE A 210 -11.71 25.89 -2.09
N ALA A 211 -10.99 24.80 -1.84
CA ALA A 211 -9.76 24.37 -2.53
C ALA A 211 -10.00 23.51 -3.76
N SER A 212 -11.22 23.10 -4.12
CA SER A 212 -11.54 22.65 -5.50
C SER A 212 -11.79 23.88 -6.34
N ARG A 213 -12.64 24.81 -5.84
CA ARG A 213 -12.88 26.12 -6.44
C ARG A 213 -11.59 26.95 -6.56
N LEU A 214 -10.76 27.01 -5.51
CA LEU A 214 -9.42 27.61 -5.54
C LEU A 214 -8.40 26.74 -6.27
N ARG A 215 -8.56 25.40 -6.43
CA ARG A 215 -7.66 24.52 -7.23
C ARG A 215 -7.83 24.78 -8.72
N GLU A 216 -9.04 25.15 -9.09
CA GLU A 216 -9.46 25.37 -10.47
C GLU A 216 -9.32 26.86 -10.87
N ALA A 217 -9.34 27.77 -9.89
CA ALA A 217 -9.11 29.20 -10.08
C ALA A 217 -7.62 29.59 -10.18
N ILE A 218 -6.84 29.32 -9.14
CA ILE A 218 -5.38 29.39 -9.19
C ILE A 218 -4.89 27.96 -9.16
N PRO A 219 -3.76 27.60 -9.78
CA PRO A 219 -3.18 26.33 -9.44
C PRO A 219 -2.79 26.37 -7.95
N LEU A 220 -3.64 25.88 -7.03
CA LEU A 220 -3.29 25.70 -5.61
C LEU A 220 -2.03 24.84 -5.45
N ARG A 221 -1.62 24.13 -6.52
CA ARG A 221 -0.32 23.49 -6.65
C ARG A 221 0.84 24.49 -6.54
N ASP A 222 0.70 25.75 -6.90
CA ASP A 222 1.72 26.79 -6.76
C ASP A 222 1.63 27.45 -5.39
N LEU A 223 0.52 27.29 -4.65
CA LEU A 223 0.45 27.69 -3.26
C LEU A 223 1.21 26.67 -2.39
N THR A 224 2.45 27.02 -2.09
CA THR A 224 3.34 26.25 -1.23
C THR A 224 3.13 26.68 0.22
N PRO A 225 2.76 25.77 1.14
CA PRO A 225 2.75 26.11 2.55
C PRO A 225 4.19 26.38 3.00
N VAL A 226 4.40 27.51 3.66
CA VAL A 226 5.69 27.87 4.25
C VAL A 226 5.69 27.66 5.76
N LEU A 227 4.53 27.72 6.40
CA LEU A 227 4.32 27.43 7.83
C LEU A 227 3.05 26.59 8.02
N LEU A 228 3.12 25.53 8.82
CA LEU A 228 1.98 24.70 9.20
C LEU A 228 1.90 24.53 10.72
N ASP A 229 0.75 24.88 11.29
CA ASP A 229 0.33 24.55 12.65
C ASP A 229 -1.01 23.79 12.62
N ARG A 230 -1.41 23.20 13.76
CA ARG A 230 -2.74 22.59 13.89
C ARG A 230 -3.87 23.56 13.61
N GLY A 231 -3.72 24.82 14.03
CA GLY A 231 -4.77 25.83 13.92
C GLY A 231 -4.66 26.71 12.68
N PHE A 232 -3.49 26.85 12.07
CA PHE A 232 -3.27 27.79 10.97
C PHE A 232 -2.27 27.26 9.94
N ALA A 233 -2.39 27.73 8.71
CA ALA A 233 -1.41 27.48 7.64
C ALA A 233 -1.16 28.75 6.85
N LEU A 234 0.11 29.05 6.55
CA LEU A 234 0.51 30.15 5.67
C LEU A 234 1.04 29.57 4.36
N TYR A 235 0.45 29.98 3.25
CA TYR A 235 0.84 29.61 1.90
C TYR A 235 1.44 30.80 1.16
N VAL A 236 2.35 30.51 0.24
CA VAL A 236 2.95 31.47 -0.69
C VAL A 236 2.82 30.96 -2.11
N PHE A 237 2.63 31.86 -3.07
CA PHE A 237 2.68 31.49 -4.48
C PHE A 237 4.13 31.22 -4.91
N GLU A 238 4.44 29.96 -5.12
CA GLU A 238 5.73 29.44 -5.55
C GLU A 238 5.56 28.23 -6.49
N PRO A 239 5.85 28.40 -7.80
CA PRO A 239 5.82 27.31 -8.77
C PRO A 239 6.79 26.18 -8.42
N ARG A 240 6.42 24.95 -8.81
CA ARG A 240 7.28 23.77 -8.68
C ARG A 240 8.48 23.89 -9.63
N LEU A 241 9.62 23.40 -9.17
CA LEU A 241 10.78 23.24 -10.04
C LEU A 241 10.52 22.11 -11.03
N ALA A 242 10.63 22.41 -12.33
CA ALA A 242 10.63 21.43 -13.40
C ALA A 242 11.98 21.48 -14.12
N LEU A 243 12.55 20.31 -14.41
CA LEU A 243 13.77 20.16 -15.22
C LEU A 243 13.46 19.27 -16.41
N GLU A 244 13.85 19.72 -17.61
CA GLU A 244 13.77 18.89 -18.80
C GLU A 244 14.69 17.66 -18.70
N LYS A 245 14.32 16.59 -19.41
CA LYS A 245 15.08 15.34 -19.45
C LYS A 245 16.55 15.55 -19.87
N ALA A 246 16.81 16.42 -20.86
CA ALA A 246 18.17 16.76 -21.30
C ALA A 246 19.00 17.43 -20.19
N THR A 247 18.37 18.28 -19.37
CA THR A 247 19.02 18.91 -18.22
C THR A 247 19.34 17.88 -17.13
N LYS A 248 18.41 16.96 -16.84
CA LYS A 248 18.64 15.84 -15.91
C LYS A 248 19.80 14.95 -16.38
N GLN A 249 19.87 14.66 -17.69
CA GLN A 249 20.97 13.92 -18.29
C GLN A 249 22.30 14.64 -18.12
N THR A 250 22.35 15.94 -18.45
CA THR A 250 23.55 16.77 -18.26
C THR A 250 24.05 16.76 -16.81
N ILE A 251 23.12 16.82 -15.83
CA ILE A 251 23.47 16.71 -14.41
C ILE A 251 24.05 15.33 -14.10
N SER A 252 23.40 14.25 -14.53
CA SER A 252 23.87 12.88 -14.29
C SER A 252 25.25 12.62 -14.91
N ASP A 253 25.47 13.06 -16.14
CA ASP A 253 26.75 12.92 -16.86
C ASP A 253 27.87 13.69 -16.14
N TYR A 254 27.58 14.90 -15.67
CA TYR A 254 28.51 15.68 -14.86
C TYR A 254 28.86 14.95 -13.55
N ILE A 255 27.86 14.39 -12.85
CA ILE A 255 28.10 13.63 -11.62
C ILE A 255 29.03 12.46 -11.92
N ARG A 256 28.72 11.62 -12.92
CA ARG A 256 29.54 10.46 -13.30
C ARG A 256 30.97 10.85 -13.63
N SER A 257 31.15 11.83 -14.52
CA SER A 257 32.46 12.31 -14.95
C SER A 257 33.28 12.83 -13.76
N THR A 258 32.65 13.62 -12.88
CA THR A 258 33.32 14.14 -11.68
C THR A 258 33.71 13.02 -10.72
N LEU A 259 32.84 12.04 -10.49
CA LEU A 259 33.16 10.88 -9.64
C LEU A 259 34.32 10.05 -10.21
N LYS A 260 34.55 10.09 -11.53
CA LYS A 260 35.71 9.50 -12.22
C LYS A 260 36.97 10.38 -12.22
N ASN A 261 36.96 11.54 -11.54
CA ASN A 261 38.00 12.58 -11.59
C ASN A 261 38.23 13.20 -12.99
N GLU A 262 37.25 13.14 -13.87
CA GLU A 262 37.31 13.84 -15.15
C GLU A 262 37.01 15.33 -14.94
N LYS A 263 37.77 16.20 -15.63
CA LYS A 263 37.60 17.65 -15.52
C LYS A 263 36.45 18.12 -16.41
N VAL A 264 35.23 18.02 -15.90
CA VAL A 264 34.03 18.50 -16.58
C VAL A 264 33.49 19.74 -15.86
N LYS A 265 33.04 20.74 -16.61
CA LYS A 265 32.34 21.91 -16.05
C LYS A 265 30.85 21.76 -16.24
N LEU A 266 30.08 22.07 -15.20
CA LEU A 266 28.62 22.16 -15.29
C LEU A 266 28.24 23.55 -15.82
N SER A 267 28.45 23.81 -17.11
CA SER A 267 28.34 25.16 -17.70
C SER A 267 26.98 25.50 -18.31
N SER A 268 26.01 24.57 -18.35
CA SER A 268 24.80 24.69 -19.17
C SER A 268 23.48 24.45 -18.43
N ILE A 269 23.47 24.36 -17.09
CA ILE A 269 22.18 24.33 -16.37
C ILE A 269 21.66 25.78 -16.35
N PRO A 270 20.42 26.04 -16.83
CA PRO A 270 19.79 27.34 -16.70
C PRO A 270 19.92 27.84 -15.25
N ALA A 271 20.20 29.13 -15.07
CA ALA A 271 20.27 29.73 -13.74
C ALA A 271 18.89 29.64 -13.07
N LEU A 272 18.65 28.53 -12.36
CA LEU A 272 17.48 28.34 -11.52
C LEU A 272 17.72 29.10 -10.23
N THR A 273 17.62 30.43 -10.31
CA THR A 273 17.63 31.32 -9.15
C THR A 273 16.33 31.13 -8.37
N LEU A 274 16.34 30.16 -7.44
CA LEU A 274 15.24 29.99 -6.49
C LEU A 274 15.39 31.03 -5.36
N ALA A 275 14.31 31.71 -4.98
CA ALA A 275 14.35 32.90 -4.13
C ALA A 275 14.80 32.69 -2.67
N SER A 276 15.12 31.47 -2.22
CA SER A 276 15.57 31.21 -0.84
C SER A 276 16.77 30.26 -0.75
N SER A 277 17.56 30.38 0.32
CA SER A 277 18.79 29.60 0.56
C SER A 277 18.56 28.11 0.78
N PHE A 278 17.39 27.71 1.31
CA PHE A 278 17.04 26.30 1.48
C PHE A 278 16.63 25.62 0.16
N LYS A 279 16.01 26.37 -0.77
CA LYS A 279 15.53 25.90 -2.09
C LYS A 279 16.66 25.44 -3.02
N ARG A 280 17.91 25.56 -2.60
CA ARG A 280 19.11 25.30 -3.41
C ARG A 280 19.92 24.18 -2.78
N SER A 281 19.24 23.12 -2.33
CA SER A 281 19.86 21.95 -1.72
C SER A 281 19.65 20.72 -2.59
N VAL A 282 20.68 19.89 -2.72
CA VAL A 282 20.67 18.68 -3.53
C VAL A 282 21.25 17.52 -2.71
N SER A 283 20.62 16.36 -2.80
CA SER A 283 21.21 15.10 -2.34
C SER A 283 21.47 14.18 -3.54
N ILE A 284 22.67 13.57 -3.55
CA ILE A 284 23.10 12.62 -4.59
C ILE A 284 23.48 11.32 -3.90
N GLY A 285 22.80 10.25 -4.25
CA GLY A 285 23.00 8.90 -3.74
C GLY A 285 23.61 7.96 -4.76
N VAL A 286 24.44 7.03 -4.29
CA VAL A 286 25.01 5.95 -5.11
C VAL A 286 24.51 4.60 -4.62
N ARG A 287 24.01 3.78 -5.55
CA ARG A 287 23.50 2.41 -5.32
C ARG A 287 24.22 1.43 -6.24
N THR A 288 24.31 0.16 -5.87
CA THR A 288 24.94 -0.87 -6.72
C THR A 288 23.95 -1.55 -7.66
N THR A 289 24.35 -1.84 -8.89
CA THR A 289 23.50 -2.54 -9.88
C THR A 289 23.81 -4.01 -10.11
N GLY A 290 25.04 -4.45 -9.80
CA GLY A 290 25.55 -5.75 -10.24
C GLY A 290 25.81 -6.80 -9.16
N ILE A 291 25.73 -6.44 -7.88
CA ILE A 291 26.00 -7.39 -6.79
C ILE A 291 24.66 -7.76 -6.17
N ARG A 292 24.28 -9.03 -6.35
CA ARG A 292 22.96 -9.59 -6.05
C ARG A 292 22.52 -9.32 -4.61
N GLU A 293 23.46 -9.21 -3.69
CA GLU A 293 23.23 -9.03 -2.25
C GLU A 293 23.05 -7.55 -1.85
N THR A 294 23.62 -6.61 -2.61
CA THR A 294 23.48 -5.15 -2.37
C THR A 294 22.68 -4.40 -3.40
N LYS A 295 22.14 -5.07 -4.44
CA LYS A 295 21.43 -4.39 -5.53
C LYS A 295 20.37 -3.45 -4.95
N GLY A 296 20.40 -2.19 -5.39
CA GLY A 296 19.49 -1.18 -4.87
C GLY A 296 19.74 -0.66 -3.45
N ARG A 297 20.75 -1.12 -2.71
CA ARG A 297 21.13 -0.50 -1.43
C ARG A 297 21.89 0.80 -1.65
N LEU A 298 21.50 1.84 -0.92
CA LEU A 298 22.21 3.12 -0.91
C LEU A 298 23.50 3.00 -0.09
N LEU A 299 24.66 3.18 -0.73
CA LEU A 299 25.98 2.97 -0.12
C LEU A 299 26.67 4.27 0.29
N ALA A 300 26.49 5.34 -0.47
CA ALA A 300 27.06 6.64 -0.16
C ALA A 300 26.12 7.75 -0.58
N ARG A 301 26.29 8.92 0.04
CA ARG A 301 25.50 10.10 -0.25
C ARG A 301 26.31 11.39 -0.09
N GLY A 302 26.20 12.26 -1.08
CA GLY A 302 26.59 13.66 -1.02
C GLY A 302 25.37 14.54 -0.75
N PHE A 303 25.54 15.55 0.09
CA PHE A 303 24.59 16.64 0.26
C PHE A 303 25.31 17.93 -0.06
N GLY A 304 24.66 18.84 -0.76
CA GLY A 304 25.23 20.14 -1.12
C GLY A 304 24.16 21.20 -1.08
N SER A 305 24.55 22.40 -0.69
CA SER A 305 23.75 23.61 -0.81
C SER A 305 24.54 24.66 -1.59
N GLY A 306 23.85 25.59 -2.24
CA GLY A 306 24.50 26.59 -3.08
C GLY A 306 23.63 27.81 -3.35
N VAL A 307 24.15 28.74 -4.17
CA VAL A 307 23.36 29.91 -4.61
C VAL A 307 22.53 29.61 -5.87
N SER A 308 22.79 28.49 -6.53
CA SER A 308 21.99 27.91 -7.61
C SER A 308 21.87 26.39 -7.46
N VAL A 309 20.99 25.77 -8.24
CA VAL A 309 20.92 24.29 -8.35
C VAL A 309 22.25 23.72 -8.84
N ALA A 310 22.93 24.39 -9.78
CA ALA A 310 24.24 23.97 -10.28
C ALA A 310 25.30 23.95 -9.16
N ASP A 311 25.38 24.98 -8.34
CA ASP A 311 26.32 25.03 -7.21
C ASP A 311 26.03 23.93 -6.20
N ALA A 312 24.75 23.69 -5.92
CA ALA A 312 24.31 22.64 -5.01
C ALA A 312 24.67 21.24 -5.53
N VAL A 313 24.49 20.99 -6.83
CA VAL A 313 24.95 19.77 -7.52
C VAL A 313 26.46 19.64 -7.38
N GLN A 314 27.24 20.67 -7.73
CA GLN A 314 28.70 20.65 -7.63
C GLN A 314 29.16 20.33 -6.20
N SER A 315 28.57 20.99 -5.20
CA SER A 315 28.87 20.76 -3.79
C SER A 315 28.49 19.34 -3.35
N ALA A 316 27.32 18.84 -3.76
CA ALA A 316 26.85 17.50 -3.41
C ALA A 316 27.76 16.44 -4.05
N THR A 317 28.15 16.61 -5.31
CA THR A 317 29.04 15.70 -6.04
C THR A 317 30.42 15.65 -5.40
N LYS A 318 31.01 16.81 -5.05
CA LYS A 318 32.30 16.87 -4.34
C LYS A 318 32.24 16.15 -2.98
N ASN A 319 31.15 16.36 -2.24
CA ASN A 319 30.93 15.71 -0.94
C ASN A 319 30.71 14.19 -1.08
N LEU A 320 30.12 13.73 -2.19
CA LEU A 320 29.98 12.31 -2.51
C LEU A 320 31.32 11.70 -2.93
N GLN A 321 32.08 12.36 -3.80
CA GLN A 321 33.41 11.96 -4.25
C GLN A 321 34.34 11.73 -3.05
N GLY A 322 34.36 12.66 -2.08
CA GLY A 322 35.12 12.53 -0.84
C GLY A 322 34.68 11.36 0.06
N LYS A 323 33.59 10.66 -0.24
CA LYS A 323 33.09 9.50 0.50
C LYS A 323 33.17 8.19 -0.30
N LEU A 324 33.54 8.22 -1.58
CA LEU A 324 33.61 7.01 -2.42
C LEU A 324 34.50 5.93 -1.81
N HIS A 325 35.64 6.32 -1.23
CA HIS A 325 36.57 5.38 -0.57
C HIS A 325 35.95 4.61 0.62
N ARG A 326 34.82 5.11 1.18
CA ARG A 326 34.12 4.45 2.31
C ARG A 326 33.12 3.41 1.85
N ILE A 327 32.76 3.39 0.56
CA ILE A 327 31.75 2.49 0.02
C ILE A 327 32.05 1.01 0.35
N PRO A 328 33.27 0.48 0.21
CA PRO A 328 33.57 -0.92 0.52
C PRO A 328 33.38 -1.24 2.00
N GLY A 329 33.81 -0.32 2.88
CA GLY A 329 33.60 -0.44 4.32
C GLY A 329 32.12 -0.38 4.71
N THR A 330 31.34 0.53 4.13
CA THR A 330 29.89 0.63 4.35
C THR A 330 29.17 -0.63 3.87
N ALA A 331 29.50 -1.11 2.66
CA ALA A 331 28.92 -2.32 2.09
C ALA A 331 29.19 -3.55 2.99
N LYS A 332 30.43 -3.70 3.46
CA LYS A 332 30.81 -4.79 4.36
C LYS A 332 30.16 -4.66 5.73
N LYS A 333 30.16 -3.46 6.33
CA LYS A 333 29.65 -3.23 7.69
C LYS A 333 28.14 -3.37 7.79
N HIS A 334 27.39 -2.79 6.85
CA HIS A 334 25.94 -2.67 6.96
C HIS A 334 25.18 -3.75 6.19
N PHE A 335 25.81 -4.33 5.17
CA PHE A 335 25.16 -5.32 4.31
C PHE A 335 25.92 -6.65 4.24
N ASN A 336 27.13 -6.75 4.82
CA ASN A 336 28.03 -7.91 4.74
C ASN A 336 28.44 -8.29 3.31
N VAL A 337 28.63 -7.30 2.43
CA VAL A 337 28.93 -7.52 1.01
C VAL A 337 30.24 -6.88 0.59
N SER A 338 30.95 -7.55 -0.33
CA SER A 338 32.16 -7.04 -0.97
C SER A 338 31.78 -6.33 -2.27
N VAL A 339 32.26 -5.10 -2.43
CA VAL A 339 32.14 -4.28 -3.66
C VAL A 339 33.56 -3.95 -4.15
N PRO A 340 33.76 -3.56 -5.42
CA PRO A 340 35.09 -3.22 -5.93
C PRO A 340 35.81 -2.21 -5.02
N SER A 341 37.07 -2.49 -4.71
CA SER A 341 37.89 -1.61 -3.85
C SER A 341 38.23 -0.29 -4.54
N ASP A 342 38.41 -0.33 -5.85
CA ASP A 342 38.49 0.86 -6.71
C ASP A 342 37.08 1.34 -7.06
N THR A 343 36.50 2.10 -6.14
CA THR A 343 35.13 2.64 -6.27
C THR A 343 35.03 3.72 -7.35
N GLN A 344 36.15 4.30 -7.75
CA GLN A 344 36.21 5.31 -8.78
C GLN A 344 36.16 4.67 -10.18
N ALA A 345 36.94 3.62 -10.42
CA ALA A 345 36.83 2.83 -11.65
C ALA A 345 35.46 2.14 -11.77
N ALA A 346 34.78 1.90 -10.65
CA ALA A 346 33.48 1.25 -10.59
C ALA A 346 32.26 2.19 -10.71
N VAL A 347 32.43 3.50 -10.98
CA VAL A 347 31.31 4.46 -11.06
C VAL A 347 30.23 4.04 -12.08
N ASP A 348 30.64 3.40 -13.18
CA ASP A 348 29.73 2.89 -14.20
C ASP A 348 28.93 1.64 -13.78
N LEU A 349 29.18 1.12 -12.57
CA LEU A 349 28.44 0.02 -11.95
C LEU A 349 27.44 0.52 -10.88
N TYR A 350 27.26 1.84 -10.81
CA TYR A 350 26.39 2.46 -9.83
C TYR A 350 25.20 3.17 -10.48
N ASP A 351 24.03 3.02 -9.85
CA ASP A 351 22.90 3.92 -10.08
C ASP A 351 23.10 5.20 -9.29
N ILE A 352 22.72 6.32 -9.89
CA ILE A 352 22.83 7.64 -9.29
C ILE A 352 21.43 8.18 -9.07
N GLU A 353 21.05 8.29 -7.79
CA GLU A 353 19.79 8.90 -7.37
C GLU A 353 20.04 10.38 -7.08
N VAL A 354 19.33 11.27 -7.75
CA VAL A 354 19.43 12.72 -7.53
C VAL A 354 18.12 13.24 -6.99
N ASN A 355 18.18 14.04 -5.92
CA ASN A 355 17.04 14.70 -5.31
C ASN A 355 17.33 16.19 -5.20
N VAL A 356 16.56 17.03 -5.92
CA VAL A 356 16.63 18.48 -5.82
C VAL A 356 15.53 18.97 -4.89
N PHE A 357 15.91 19.58 -3.77
CA PHE A 357 14.97 19.93 -2.71
C PHE A 357 14.20 21.19 -3.09
N GLN A 358 12.91 21.19 -2.82
CA GLN A 358 12.03 22.33 -3.09
C GLN A 358 10.96 22.44 -2.00
N ARG A 359 10.32 23.61 -1.95
CA ARG A 359 9.13 23.85 -1.11
C ARG A 359 9.31 23.49 0.37
N PRO A 360 10.31 24.06 1.07
CA PRO A 360 10.38 23.92 2.52
C PRO A 360 9.11 24.47 3.17
N THR A 361 8.53 23.67 4.04
CA THR A 361 7.46 24.08 4.95
C THR A 361 7.92 23.85 6.38
N GLU A 362 7.98 24.89 7.20
CA GLU A 362 8.24 24.72 8.63
C GLU A 362 7.01 24.14 9.33
N LEU A 363 7.22 23.09 10.13
CA LEU A 363 6.21 22.46 10.95
C LEU A 363 6.29 23.05 12.36
N ILE A 364 5.24 23.77 12.75
CA ILE A 364 5.10 24.39 14.07
C ILE A 364 4.54 23.36 15.06
N ASP A 365 3.54 22.59 14.62
CA ASP A 365 3.06 21.46 15.42
C ASP A 365 3.95 20.23 15.22
N LEU A 366 4.93 20.11 16.11
CA LEU A 366 5.81 18.94 16.13
C LEU A 366 5.14 17.68 16.67
N SER A 367 3.90 17.69 17.16
CA SER A 367 3.28 16.51 17.76
C SER A 367 3.13 15.32 16.80
N SER A 368 2.96 14.10 17.34
CA SER A 368 2.63 12.91 16.53
C SER A 368 1.43 13.12 15.61
N PHE A 369 0.42 13.87 16.05
CA PHE A 369 -0.78 14.13 15.29
C PHE A 369 -0.52 15.12 14.14
N GLY A 370 0.16 16.23 14.42
CA GLY A 370 0.57 17.20 13.39
C GLY A 370 1.43 16.56 12.32
N LEU A 371 2.42 15.75 12.72
CA LEU A 371 3.23 14.97 11.77
C LEU A 371 2.38 14.04 10.89
N THR A 372 1.35 13.40 11.45
CA THR A 372 0.47 12.50 10.69
C THR A 372 -0.39 13.27 9.69
N LEU A 373 -0.79 14.50 10.01
CA LEU A 373 -1.57 15.34 9.11
C LEU A 373 -0.72 16.02 8.03
N ASP A 374 0.47 16.47 8.40
CA ASP A 374 1.26 17.39 7.59
C ASP A 374 2.46 16.70 6.91
N VAL A 375 2.78 15.43 7.19
CA VAL A 375 3.87 14.72 6.51
C VAL A 375 3.32 13.55 5.68
N GLU A 376 3.54 13.65 4.37
CA GLU A 376 3.09 12.69 3.39
C GLU A 376 4.26 11.78 3.02
N LEU A 377 4.19 10.51 3.44
CA LEU A 377 5.32 9.59 3.34
C LEU A 377 5.70 9.31 1.89
N GLY A 378 6.98 9.52 1.56
CA GLY A 378 7.50 9.31 0.21
C GLY A 378 7.50 10.56 -0.65
N LEU A 379 6.57 11.50 -0.42
CA LEU A 379 6.57 12.81 -1.07
C LEU A 379 7.36 13.84 -0.27
N HIS A 380 7.18 13.82 1.06
CA HIS A 380 7.86 14.74 1.95
C HIS A 380 9.10 14.11 2.56
N GLY A 381 10.25 14.77 2.36
CA GLY A 381 11.43 14.59 3.19
C GLY A 381 11.31 15.40 4.48
N LEU A 382 12.16 15.09 5.47
CA LEU A 382 12.24 15.84 6.73
C LEU A 382 13.60 16.49 6.88
N PHE A 383 13.61 17.70 7.40
CA PHE A 383 14.83 18.46 7.65
C PHE A 383 14.74 19.14 9.01
N LEU A 384 15.72 18.92 9.88
CA LEU A 384 15.77 19.41 11.25
C LEU A 384 16.99 20.31 11.44
N LYS A 385 16.76 21.57 11.81
CA LYS A 385 17.78 22.44 12.39
C LYS A 385 17.71 22.34 13.90
N LEU A 386 18.81 21.96 14.54
CA LEU A 386 18.92 21.84 15.98
C LEU A 386 20.28 22.35 16.43
N LYS A 387 20.30 23.41 17.26
CA LYS A 387 21.53 24.00 17.83
C LYS A 387 22.60 24.28 16.76
N GLY A 388 22.18 24.85 15.62
CA GLY A 388 23.05 25.17 14.48
C GLY A 388 23.50 23.99 13.62
N LYS A 389 23.13 22.74 13.97
CA LYS A 389 23.37 21.55 13.14
C LYS A 389 22.16 21.22 12.29
N GLU A 390 22.42 20.69 11.11
CA GLU A 390 21.40 20.35 10.13
C GLU A 390 21.36 18.83 9.90
N HIS A 391 20.17 18.26 9.99
CA HIS A 391 19.91 16.84 9.79
C HIS A 391 18.78 16.68 8.79
N TYR A 392 18.84 15.66 7.92
CA TYR A 392 17.78 15.43 6.94
C TYR A 392 17.54 13.96 6.62
N LEU A 393 16.35 13.68 6.10
CA LEU A 393 15.95 12.43 5.45
C LEU A 393 15.25 12.75 4.14
N ASP A 394 15.63 12.08 3.05
CA ASP A 394 14.96 12.25 1.75
C ASP A 394 13.55 11.70 1.76
N SER A 395 12.70 12.29 0.93
CA SER A 395 11.33 11.85 0.69
C SER A 395 11.28 10.36 0.32
N SER A 396 12.08 9.94 -0.66
CA SER A 396 12.15 8.55 -1.14
C SER A 396 12.55 7.53 -0.06
N TYR A 397 13.25 7.97 0.99
CA TYR A 397 13.70 7.09 2.08
C TYR A 397 12.52 6.44 2.82
N ALA A 398 11.38 7.13 2.92
CA ALA A 398 10.17 6.59 3.53
C ALA A 398 9.68 5.33 2.79
N VAL A 399 9.63 5.39 1.45
CA VAL A 399 9.21 4.29 0.58
C VAL A 399 10.24 3.17 0.57
N HIS A 400 11.50 3.51 0.33
CA HIS A 400 12.60 2.54 0.20
C HIS A 400 12.87 1.73 1.49
N ASN A 401 12.30 2.11 2.63
CA ASN A 401 12.49 1.44 3.91
C ASN A 401 11.16 1.11 4.63
N GLU A 402 10.05 1.07 3.88
CA GLU A 402 8.73 0.64 4.37
C GLU A 402 8.20 1.40 5.60
N PHE A 403 8.39 2.72 5.65
CA PHE A 403 7.79 3.53 6.71
C PHE A 403 6.28 3.67 6.48
N SER A 404 5.49 3.30 7.51
CA SER A 404 4.03 3.35 7.47
C SER A 404 3.42 4.48 8.31
N ALA A 405 4.23 5.25 9.04
CA ALA A 405 3.75 6.39 9.81
C ALA A 405 4.80 7.51 9.91
N ALA A 406 4.36 8.77 9.73
CA ALA A 406 5.21 9.96 9.82
C ALA A 406 6.00 10.08 11.15
N PRO A 407 5.43 9.77 12.33
CA PRO A 407 6.21 9.77 13.57
C PRO A 407 7.36 8.75 13.58
N GLN A 408 7.21 7.60 12.91
CA GLN A 408 8.29 6.62 12.77
C GLN A 408 9.40 7.15 11.87
N PHE A 409 9.02 7.85 10.79
CA PHE A 409 9.96 8.49 9.87
C PHE A 409 10.74 9.61 10.57
N PHE A 410 10.09 10.44 11.38
CA PHE A 410 10.76 11.47 12.18
C PHE A 410 11.69 10.88 13.24
N ARG A 411 11.27 9.82 13.94
CA ARG A 411 12.15 9.08 14.86
C ARG A 411 13.43 8.61 14.16
N LYS A 412 13.32 8.14 12.91
CA LYS A 412 14.49 7.72 12.14
C LYS A 412 15.45 8.86 11.85
N LEU A 413 14.94 10.08 11.62
CA LEU A 413 15.76 11.28 11.44
C LEU A 413 16.60 11.53 12.70
N LEU A 414 15.96 11.51 13.87
CA LEU A 414 16.64 11.71 15.16
C LEU A 414 17.70 10.63 15.41
N GLN A 415 17.40 9.37 15.14
CA GLN A 415 18.37 8.27 15.26
C GLN A 415 19.58 8.46 14.35
N ARG A 416 19.37 8.89 13.09
CA ARG A 416 20.47 9.15 12.15
C ARG A 416 21.27 10.39 12.48
N GLY A 417 20.66 11.35 13.17
CA GLY A 417 21.35 12.51 13.72
C GLY A 417 22.09 12.23 15.02
N GLU A 418 22.06 10.99 15.54
CA GLU A 418 22.59 10.62 16.86
C GLU A 418 21.94 11.42 18.01
N LEU A 419 20.68 11.84 17.81
CA LEU A 419 19.89 12.67 18.72
C LEU A 419 19.05 11.81 19.68
N GLY A 420 19.68 10.81 20.30
CA GLY A 420 19.02 9.82 21.15
C GLY A 420 18.33 10.42 22.38
N ASP A 421 18.80 11.56 22.87
CA ASP A 421 18.27 12.23 24.07
C ASP A 421 16.82 12.71 23.89
N TYR A 422 16.40 12.94 22.65
CA TYR A 422 15.03 13.32 22.28
C TYR A 422 14.11 12.11 22.12
N LEU A 423 14.58 10.91 22.44
CA LEU A 423 13.79 9.69 22.44
C LEU A 423 13.59 9.19 23.88
N VAL A 424 12.37 8.80 24.22
CA VAL A 424 12.04 8.02 25.42
C VAL A 424 11.77 6.61 25.00
N ARG A 425 12.32 5.64 25.73
CA ARG A 425 11.88 4.26 25.59
C ARG A 425 10.52 4.11 26.27
N GLN A 426 9.51 3.74 25.49
CA GLN A 426 8.18 3.39 25.98
C GLN A 426 7.88 1.96 25.47
N ASP A 427 7.78 1.03 26.41
CA ASP A 427 7.74 -0.41 26.16
C ASP A 427 8.96 -0.91 25.33
N LYS A 428 8.71 -1.65 24.25
CA LYS A 428 9.71 -2.12 23.28
C LYS A 428 9.98 -1.11 22.15
N THR A 429 9.49 0.13 22.25
CA THR A 429 9.63 1.16 21.22
C THR A 429 10.20 2.46 21.76
N TYR A 430 10.69 3.32 20.88
CA TYR A 430 11.09 4.68 21.24
C TYR A 430 10.02 5.67 20.81
N VAL A 431 9.68 6.64 21.65
CA VAL A 431 8.74 7.72 21.35
C VAL A 431 9.50 9.04 21.43
N VAL A 432 9.11 10.01 20.61
CA VAL A 432 9.78 11.32 20.54
C VAL A 432 9.36 12.20 21.73
N LYS A 433 10.33 12.83 22.40
CA LYS A 433 10.12 13.88 23.41
C LYS A 433 9.86 15.22 22.73
N PHE A 434 8.65 15.42 22.22
CA PHE A 434 8.31 16.65 21.49
C PHE A 434 8.51 17.93 22.32
N ASP A 435 8.25 17.87 23.63
CA ASP A 435 8.43 19.03 24.50
C ASP A 435 9.90 19.45 24.66
N SER A 436 10.83 18.48 24.64
CA SER A 436 12.26 18.77 24.71
C SER A 436 12.76 19.45 23.43
N LEU A 437 12.27 19.04 22.27
CA LEU A 437 12.60 19.67 20.99
C LEU A 437 12.16 21.13 20.95
N LYS A 438 10.95 21.43 21.45
CA LYS A 438 10.42 22.80 21.49
C LYS A 438 11.27 23.74 22.35
N ARG A 439 11.89 23.24 23.42
CA ARG A 439 12.75 24.04 24.32
C ARG A 439 14.13 24.35 23.75
N ASP A 440 14.64 23.49 22.87
CA ASP A 440 16.00 23.58 22.31
C ASP A 440 16.07 24.36 20.98
N GLU A 441 15.06 25.19 20.70
CA GLU A 441 14.93 25.97 19.45
C GLU A 441 14.98 25.09 18.18
N ALA A 442 14.46 23.85 18.26
CA ALA A 442 14.39 22.97 17.10
C ALA A 442 13.45 23.53 16.03
N ARG A 443 13.91 23.57 14.77
CA ARG A 443 13.08 23.90 13.60
C ARG A 443 12.99 22.70 12.68
N LEU A 444 11.81 22.11 12.59
CA LEU A 444 11.52 21.00 11.70
C LEU A 444 10.85 21.53 10.43
N TYR A 445 11.30 21.04 9.30
CA TYR A 445 10.74 21.31 8.00
C TYR A 445 10.35 19.99 7.33
N ARG A 446 9.24 20.02 6.60
CA ARG A 446 9.02 19.09 5.49
C ARG A 446 9.48 19.75 4.19
N TYR A 447 9.84 18.96 3.19
CA TYR A 447 10.17 19.46 1.85
C TYR A 447 9.78 18.43 0.79
N GLU A 448 9.52 18.89 -0.43
CA GLU A 448 9.35 18.03 -1.60
C GLU A 448 10.70 17.89 -2.35
N ALA A 449 10.84 16.85 -3.16
CA ALA A 449 12.02 16.69 -4.02
C ALA A 449 11.60 16.43 -5.47
N LEU A 450 12.28 17.10 -6.41
CA LEU A 450 12.35 16.64 -7.79
C LEU A 450 13.41 15.55 -7.86
N SER A 451 12.97 14.31 -8.12
CA SER A 451 13.81 13.12 -7.97
C SER A 451 13.93 12.36 -9.28
N TRP A 452 15.12 11.86 -9.59
CA TRP A 452 15.32 10.89 -10.68
C TRP A 452 16.43 9.89 -10.33
N ILE A 453 16.38 8.74 -10.99
CA ILE A 453 17.41 7.71 -10.95
C ILE A 453 18.03 7.60 -12.34
N ASP A 454 19.36 7.64 -12.39
CA ASP A 454 20.15 7.35 -13.57
C ASP A 454 20.79 5.97 -13.42
N GLY A 455 20.33 5.02 -14.22
CA GLY A 455 20.71 3.61 -14.13
C GLY A 455 22.14 3.36 -14.64
N ALA A 456 22.83 2.35 -14.11
CA ALA A 456 24.13 1.97 -14.63
C ALA A 456 24.05 1.46 -16.10
N ARG A 457 24.90 2.00 -16.99
CA ARG A 457 25.07 1.62 -18.42
C ARG A 457 23.80 1.72 -19.29
N ASN A 458 23.59 2.88 -19.91
CA ASN A 458 22.60 3.11 -20.99
C ASN A 458 21.13 2.82 -20.62
N GLU A 459 20.79 2.64 -19.35
CA GLU A 459 19.40 2.69 -18.92
C GLU A 459 18.92 4.15 -18.99
N ALA A 460 17.68 4.37 -19.45
CA ALA A 460 17.13 5.72 -19.53
C ALA A 460 16.98 6.31 -18.12
N ILE A 461 17.25 7.62 -17.98
CA ILE A 461 16.89 8.34 -16.75
C ILE A 461 15.40 8.17 -16.48
N VAL A 462 15.10 7.77 -15.24
CA VAL A 462 13.74 7.57 -14.77
C VAL A 462 13.42 8.60 -13.70
N GLU A 463 12.41 9.42 -13.96
CA GLU A 463 11.90 10.36 -12.98
C GLU A 463 11.05 9.64 -11.93
N LEU A 464 11.15 10.10 -10.69
CA LEU A 464 10.52 9.48 -9.54
C LEU A 464 9.52 10.44 -8.89
N TYR A 465 8.29 9.96 -8.73
CA TYR A 465 7.27 10.57 -7.89
C TYR A 465 7.00 9.62 -6.71
N ARG A 466 7.15 10.12 -5.48
CA ARG A 466 7.13 9.28 -4.27
C ARG A 466 8.15 8.12 -4.29
N GLY A 467 9.30 8.32 -4.93
CA GLY A 467 10.37 7.30 -5.02
C GLY A 467 10.14 6.18 -6.04
N VAL A 468 9.08 6.25 -6.85
CA VAL A 468 8.81 5.32 -7.97
C VAL A 468 8.37 6.11 -9.21
N PRO A 469 8.38 5.53 -10.42
CA PRO A 469 7.77 6.16 -11.59
C PRO A 469 6.28 6.39 -11.36
N LEU A 470 5.80 7.57 -11.75
CA LEU A 470 4.37 7.83 -11.80
C LEU A 470 3.77 7.11 -13.02
N LYS A 471 2.62 6.46 -12.84
CA LYS A 471 1.84 5.93 -13.96
C LYS A 471 0.92 6.98 -14.55
N PHE A 472 0.86 7.10 -15.86
CA PHE A 472 -0.02 8.04 -16.53
C PHE A 472 -1.30 7.38 -17.03
N MET A 473 -2.33 8.18 -17.29
CA MET A 473 -3.55 7.67 -17.93
C MET A 473 -3.28 7.26 -19.38
N SER A 474 -2.39 7.95 -20.10
CA SER A 474 -1.91 7.52 -21.44
C SER A 474 -1.29 6.12 -21.45
N GLU A 475 -0.69 5.69 -20.34
CA GLU A 475 -0.15 4.34 -20.21
C GLU A 475 -1.23 3.28 -20.06
N VAL A 476 -2.50 3.63 -19.81
CA VAL A 476 -3.60 2.68 -19.67
C VAL A 476 -4.12 2.31 -21.05
N THR A 477 -3.47 1.32 -21.65
CA THR A 477 -3.83 0.76 -22.95
C THR A 477 -4.13 -0.71 -22.79
N ARG A 478 -4.81 -1.31 -23.78
CA ARG A 478 -5.02 -2.76 -23.77
C ARG A 478 -3.70 -3.53 -23.63
N ASP A 479 -2.68 -3.15 -24.41
CA ASP A 479 -1.39 -3.84 -24.44
C ASP A 479 -0.63 -3.75 -23.12
N SER A 480 -0.61 -2.56 -22.50
CA SER A 480 0.05 -2.38 -21.20
C SER A 480 -0.67 -3.15 -20.09
N LEU A 481 -2.00 -3.21 -20.12
CA LEU A 481 -2.80 -3.98 -19.17
C LEU A 481 -2.56 -5.49 -19.35
N VAL A 482 -2.58 -6.02 -20.58
CA VAL A 482 -2.25 -7.43 -20.87
C VAL A 482 -0.84 -7.76 -20.37
N LYS A 483 0.15 -6.91 -20.67
CA LYS A 483 1.53 -7.06 -20.17
C LYS A 483 1.58 -7.07 -18.63
N SER A 484 0.85 -6.16 -17.98
CA SER A 484 0.77 -6.04 -16.52
C SER A 484 0.33 -7.36 -15.88
N VAL A 485 -0.75 -7.96 -16.36
CA VAL A 485 -1.26 -9.21 -15.78
C VAL A 485 -0.45 -10.43 -16.17
N ALA A 486 0.14 -10.49 -17.37
CA ALA A 486 1.05 -11.56 -17.77
C ALA A 486 2.28 -11.62 -16.85
N LEU A 487 2.89 -10.47 -16.54
CA LEU A 487 3.98 -10.38 -15.57
C LEU A 487 3.55 -10.87 -14.17
N GLY A 488 2.32 -10.54 -13.75
CA GLY A 488 1.75 -11.01 -12.48
C GLY A 488 1.54 -12.52 -12.44
N ALA A 489 0.97 -13.11 -13.50
CA ALA A 489 0.77 -14.55 -13.64
C ALA A 489 2.10 -15.31 -13.68
N ASP A 490 3.09 -14.79 -14.42
CA ASP A 490 4.44 -15.34 -14.44
C ASP A 490 5.12 -15.27 -13.07
N TRP A 491 4.87 -14.22 -12.28
CA TRP A 491 5.35 -14.16 -10.91
C TRP A 491 4.70 -15.23 -10.02
N LEU A 492 3.38 -15.42 -10.11
CA LEU A 492 2.69 -16.49 -9.37
C LEU A 492 3.23 -17.88 -9.73
N ALA A 493 3.33 -18.19 -11.03
CA ALA A 493 3.78 -19.48 -11.51
C ALA A 493 5.24 -19.79 -11.12
N ARG A 494 6.14 -18.80 -11.24
CA ARG A 494 7.56 -18.95 -10.83
C ARG A 494 7.74 -19.10 -9.32
N ASN A 495 6.82 -18.57 -8.53
CA ASN A 495 6.83 -18.67 -7.07
C ASN A 495 5.83 -19.71 -6.55
N GLN A 496 5.49 -20.70 -7.37
CA GLN A 496 4.74 -21.88 -6.97
C GLN A 496 5.72 -22.98 -6.52
N HIS A 497 5.50 -23.52 -5.32
CA HIS A 497 6.29 -24.60 -4.76
C HIS A 497 6.09 -25.90 -5.54
N ALA A 498 7.01 -26.86 -5.38
CA ALA A 498 6.94 -28.16 -6.06
C ALA A 498 5.61 -28.91 -5.79
N ASP A 499 5.07 -28.75 -4.58
CA ASP A 499 3.81 -29.36 -4.14
C ASP A 499 2.55 -28.65 -4.67
N GLY A 500 2.70 -27.55 -5.42
CA GLY A 500 1.60 -26.78 -5.99
C GLY A 500 1.17 -25.58 -5.16
N GLN A 501 1.70 -25.39 -3.95
CA GLN A 501 1.39 -24.22 -3.13
C GLN A 501 1.92 -22.94 -3.77
N TYR A 502 1.10 -21.90 -3.90
CA TYR A 502 1.59 -20.57 -4.25
C TYR A 502 2.23 -19.92 -3.03
N ALA A 503 3.46 -19.40 -3.17
CA ALA A 503 4.16 -18.79 -2.06
C ALA A 503 3.37 -17.59 -1.49
N TYR A 504 3.23 -17.55 -0.16
CA TYR A 504 2.24 -16.67 0.47
C TYR A 504 2.73 -15.23 0.63
N ARG A 505 3.84 -15.00 1.33
CA ARG A 505 4.31 -13.67 1.74
C ARG A 505 5.78 -13.47 1.44
N TYR A 506 6.11 -12.35 0.83
CA TYR A 506 7.48 -11.97 0.50
C TYR A 506 7.80 -10.57 1.03
N SER A 507 8.84 -10.46 1.85
CA SER A 507 9.44 -9.23 2.34
C SER A 507 10.55 -8.81 1.39
N THR A 508 10.32 -7.71 0.66
CA THR A 508 11.25 -7.19 -0.35
C THR A 508 12.54 -6.69 0.25
N MET A 509 12.50 -6.13 1.47
CA MET A 509 13.65 -5.54 2.15
C MET A 509 14.39 -6.51 3.07
N GLY A 510 13.88 -7.74 3.25
CA GLY A 510 14.43 -8.77 4.12
C GLY A 510 15.85 -9.19 3.76
N ALA A 511 16.58 -9.71 4.76
CA ALA A 511 17.90 -10.30 4.56
C ALA A 511 17.80 -11.59 3.73
N GLU A 512 18.90 -12.00 3.13
CA GLU A 512 18.96 -13.27 2.39
C GLU A 512 18.51 -14.44 3.28
N GLY A 513 17.75 -15.38 2.69
CA GLY A 513 17.13 -16.49 3.41
C GLY A 513 15.88 -16.16 4.25
N THR A 514 15.59 -14.87 4.49
CA THR A 514 14.45 -14.43 5.35
C THR A 514 13.34 -13.68 4.60
N ARG A 515 13.47 -13.50 3.27
CA ARG A 515 12.50 -12.76 2.46
C ARG A 515 11.16 -13.46 2.34
N TRP A 516 11.16 -14.78 2.22
CA TRP A 516 9.93 -15.57 2.30
C TRP A 516 9.49 -15.67 3.75
N LEU A 517 8.36 -15.04 4.07
CA LEU A 517 7.85 -15.01 5.43
C LEU A 517 7.02 -16.27 5.71
N PRO A 518 7.17 -16.90 6.89
CA PRO A 518 6.43 -18.11 7.22
C PRO A 518 4.92 -17.86 7.25
N GLY A 519 4.14 -18.94 7.14
CA GLY A 519 2.68 -18.92 7.26
C GLY A 519 1.97 -19.24 5.95
N ALA A 520 0.68 -19.52 6.05
CA ALA A 520 -0.16 -19.88 4.92
C ALA A 520 -1.59 -19.42 5.17
N ASN A 521 -2.33 -19.21 4.09
CA ASN A 521 -3.77 -18.98 4.14
C ASN A 521 -4.42 -19.66 2.94
N ILE A 522 -5.27 -20.66 3.19
CA ILE A 522 -5.78 -21.52 2.13
C ILE A 522 -6.75 -20.79 1.19
N VAL A 523 -7.58 -19.87 1.71
CA VAL A 523 -8.53 -19.08 0.90
C VAL A 523 -7.75 -18.27 -0.14
N ARG A 524 -6.69 -17.59 0.32
CA ARG A 524 -5.85 -16.75 -0.54
C ARG A 524 -5.04 -17.55 -1.54
N HIS A 525 -4.61 -18.76 -1.16
CA HIS A 525 -4.00 -19.71 -2.09
C HIS A 525 -5.00 -20.12 -3.19
N ALA A 526 -6.20 -20.52 -2.80
CA ALA A 526 -7.24 -21.06 -3.69
C ALA A 526 -7.78 -20.08 -4.73
N LEU A 527 -7.50 -18.77 -4.57
CA LEU A 527 -7.79 -17.73 -5.56
C LEU A 527 -6.75 -17.62 -6.69
N ASN A 528 -5.50 -18.06 -6.47
CA ASN A 528 -4.44 -17.90 -7.48
C ASN A 528 -4.61 -18.75 -8.74
N PRO A 529 -5.15 -19.99 -8.70
CA PRO A 529 -5.49 -20.72 -9.91
C PRO A 529 -6.43 -19.91 -10.82
N TYR A 530 -7.48 -19.32 -10.25
CA TYR A 530 -8.37 -18.43 -10.99
C TYR A 530 -7.63 -17.22 -11.60
N SER A 531 -6.71 -16.58 -10.86
CA SER A 531 -5.91 -15.47 -11.38
C SER A 531 -5.16 -15.81 -12.66
N VAL A 532 -4.40 -16.91 -12.66
CA VAL A 532 -3.57 -17.28 -13.83
C VAL A 532 -4.44 -17.75 -15.00
N LEU A 533 -5.61 -18.34 -14.73
CA LEU A 533 -6.58 -18.72 -15.75
C LEU A 533 -7.32 -17.51 -16.36
N LEU A 534 -7.53 -16.44 -15.60
CA LEU A 534 -8.03 -15.18 -16.16
C LEU A 534 -7.08 -14.62 -17.22
N VAL A 535 -5.77 -14.68 -16.97
CA VAL A 535 -4.77 -14.18 -17.93
C VAL A 535 -4.71 -15.04 -19.19
N HIS A 536 -4.87 -16.36 -19.04
CA HIS A 536 -4.90 -17.29 -20.17
C HIS A 536 -6.01 -16.96 -21.20
N GLU A 537 -7.12 -16.33 -20.78
CA GLU A 537 -8.25 -15.98 -21.65
C GLU A 537 -7.88 -15.04 -22.80
N PHE A 538 -6.98 -14.08 -22.56
CA PHE A 538 -6.57 -13.10 -23.58
C PHE A 538 -5.09 -13.21 -23.96
N GLN A 539 -4.30 -14.01 -23.24
CA GLN A 539 -2.95 -14.41 -23.64
C GLN A 539 -2.77 -15.91 -23.37
N PRO A 540 -3.20 -16.80 -24.29
CA PRO A 540 -3.12 -18.24 -24.07
C PRO A 540 -1.67 -18.72 -23.82
N ASP A 541 -1.46 -19.37 -22.68
CA ASP A 541 -0.21 -20.02 -22.29
C ASP A 541 -0.50 -21.24 -21.40
N GLU A 542 -0.11 -22.43 -21.87
CA GLU A 542 -0.32 -23.71 -21.18
C GLU A 542 0.41 -23.80 -19.83
N ARG A 543 1.46 -22.99 -19.62
CA ARG A 543 2.17 -22.93 -18.33
C ARG A 543 1.24 -22.44 -17.22
N TRP A 544 0.29 -21.55 -17.54
CA TRP A 544 -0.67 -21.03 -16.56
C TRP A 544 -1.79 -22.02 -16.26
N ILE A 545 -2.26 -22.80 -17.24
CA ILE A 545 -3.16 -23.94 -17.00
C ILE A 545 -2.49 -24.97 -16.08
N THR A 546 -1.24 -25.32 -16.39
CA THR A 546 -0.44 -26.24 -15.57
C THR A 546 -0.26 -25.73 -14.14
N SER A 547 0.07 -24.45 -13.98
CA SER A 547 0.18 -23.80 -12.66
C SER A 547 -1.15 -23.83 -11.91
N ALA A 548 -2.27 -23.55 -12.57
CA ALA A 548 -3.60 -23.57 -11.99
C ALA A 548 -3.98 -24.95 -11.45
N LYS A 549 -3.80 -26.01 -12.26
CA LYS A 549 -4.09 -27.40 -11.86
C LYS A 549 -3.31 -27.82 -10.64
N ARG A 550 -1.99 -27.57 -10.62
CA ARG A 550 -1.14 -27.83 -9.44
C ARG A 550 -1.61 -27.08 -8.19
N GLY A 551 -2.08 -25.85 -8.37
CA GLY A 551 -2.64 -25.03 -7.28
C GLY A 551 -3.98 -25.57 -6.76
N ILE A 552 -4.86 -26.01 -7.66
CA ILE A 552 -6.13 -26.68 -7.33
C ILE A 552 -5.85 -27.99 -6.59
N ASP A 553 -4.95 -28.83 -7.12
CA ASP A 553 -4.55 -30.09 -6.52
C ASP A 553 -4.03 -29.89 -5.09
N PHE A 554 -3.21 -28.86 -4.86
CA PHE A 554 -2.75 -28.53 -3.52
C PHE A 554 -3.92 -28.23 -2.58
N THR A 555 -4.91 -27.42 -3.01
CA THR A 555 -6.10 -27.12 -2.22
C THR A 555 -6.91 -28.38 -1.92
N LEU A 556 -7.09 -29.25 -2.91
CA LEU A 556 -7.89 -30.48 -2.78
C LEU A 556 -7.24 -31.55 -1.89
N ARG A 557 -5.97 -31.42 -1.49
CA ARG A 557 -5.39 -32.27 -0.42
C ARG A 557 -6.12 -32.11 0.93
N PHE A 558 -6.72 -30.95 1.14
CA PHE A 558 -7.47 -30.60 2.34
C PHE A 558 -8.98 -30.87 2.17
N PHE A 559 -9.39 -31.42 1.02
CA PHE A 559 -10.78 -31.77 0.76
C PHE A 559 -11.21 -32.95 1.63
N ARG A 560 -12.40 -32.85 2.22
CA ARG A 560 -13.05 -33.86 3.05
C ARG A 560 -14.51 -33.95 2.66
N THR A 561 -15.08 -35.15 2.69
CA THR A 561 -16.46 -35.41 2.27
C THR A 561 -17.26 -36.11 3.36
N LYS A 562 -18.57 -35.86 3.39
CA LYS A 562 -19.55 -36.61 4.17
C LYS A 562 -20.84 -36.73 3.36
N GLY A 563 -21.12 -37.94 2.88
CA GLY A 563 -22.19 -38.15 1.90
C GLY A 563 -21.91 -37.34 0.63
N LYS A 564 -22.90 -36.55 0.19
CA LYS A 564 -22.78 -35.66 -0.98
C LYS A 564 -22.08 -34.33 -0.70
N ARG A 565 -21.81 -33.99 0.56
CA ARG A 565 -21.21 -32.71 0.96
C ARG A 565 -19.70 -32.81 1.03
N GLY A 566 -19.00 -31.69 0.81
CA GLY A 566 -17.57 -31.62 0.99
C GLY A 566 -17.05 -30.23 1.34
N VAL A 567 -15.92 -30.20 2.05
CA VAL A 567 -15.27 -28.97 2.53
C VAL A 567 -13.77 -29.02 2.36
N ILE A 568 -13.15 -27.84 2.27
CA ILE A 568 -11.71 -27.66 2.41
C ILE A 568 -11.39 -27.39 3.89
N CYS A 569 -10.85 -28.39 4.59
CA CYS A 569 -10.50 -28.30 6.01
C CYS A 569 -8.99 -28.04 6.19
N HIS A 570 -8.65 -26.82 6.61
CA HIS A 570 -7.26 -26.38 6.73
C HIS A 570 -7.01 -25.62 8.04
N ARG A 571 -5.74 -25.60 8.48
CA ARG A 571 -5.28 -24.79 9.62
C ARG A 571 -4.34 -23.71 9.11
N ASP A 572 -4.87 -22.52 8.89
CA ASP A 572 -4.08 -21.36 8.48
C ASP A 572 -3.16 -20.90 9.62
N THR A 573 -1.84 -21.02 9.51
CA THR A 573 -0.91 -20.50 10.53
C THR A 573 -1.10 -18.99 10.73
N PRO A 574 -1.25 -18.46 11.97
CA PRO A 574 -1.01 -19.11 13.26
C PRO A 574 -2.26 -19.65 13.98
N ALA A 575 -3.37 -19.87 13.28
CA ALA A 575 -4.59 -20.43 13.87
C ALA A 575 -4.30 -21.75 14.59
N ARG A 576 -4.85 -21.88 15.80
CA ARG A 576 -4.67 -23.07 16.65
C ARG A 576 -5.48 -24.27 16.16
N TYR A 577 -6.59 -24.02 15.47
CA TYR A 577 -7.57 -25.04 15.11
C TYR A 577 -7.73 -25.17 13.60
N TYR A 578 -7.90 -26.41 13.14
CA TYR A 578 -8.45 -26.69 11.81
C TYR A 578 -9.85 -26.11 11.70
N ASN A 579 -10.19 -25.56 10.54
CA ASN A 579 -11.51 -25.04 10.29
C ASN A 579 -11.90 -25.26 8.82
N ALA A 580 -13.20 -25.38 8.58
CA ALA A 580 -13.78 -25.43 7.25
C ALA A 580 -14.41 -24.08 6.93
N LYS A 581 -13.60 -23.17 6.39
CA LYS A 581 -14.07 -21.85 5.91
C LYS A 581 -14.85 -22.02 4.62
N ILE A 582 -16.11 -21.62 4.63
CA ILE A 582 -17.00 -21.75 3.47
C ILE A 582 -16.56 -20.84 2.32
N GLY A 583 -15.92 -19.69 2.61
CA GLY A 583 -15.25 -18.89 1.59
C GLY A 583 -14.19 -19.67 0.81
N THR A 584 -13.44 -20.60 1.45
CA THR A 584 -12.48 -21.46 0.74
C THR A 584 -13.16 -22.37 -0.28
N ASN A 585 -14.33 -22.93 0.08
CA ASN A 585 -15.12 -23.75 -0.85
C ASN A 585 -15.52 -22.92 -2.06
N ALA A 586 -16.09 -21.72 -1.83
CA ALA A 586 -16.55 -20.83 -2.88
C ALA A 586 -15.42 -20.46 -3.86
N VAL A 587 -14.26 -20.02 -3.38
CA VAL A 587 -13.15 -19.63 -4.27
C VAL A 587 -12.48 -20.82 -4.96
N THR A 588 -12.52 -22.01 -4.36
CA THR A 588 -12.08 -23.26 -5.00
C THR A 588 -13.02 -23.63 -6.15
N MET A 589 -14.34 -23.50 -5.95
CA MET A 589 -15.34 -23.70 -7.01
C MET A 589 -15.12 -22.70 -8.16
N ILE A 590 -14.88 -21.43 -7.85
CA ILE A 590 -14.59 -20.40 -8.87
C ILE A 590 -13.37 -20.80 -9.72
N SER A 591 -12.30 -21.28 -9.10
CA SER A 591 -11.10 -21.78 -9.81
C SER A 591 -11.40 -22.98 -10.71
N LEU A 592 -12.14 -23.97 -10.22
CA LEU A 592 -12.53 -25.16 -10.99
C LEU A 592 -13.46 -24.80 -12.17
N LEU A 593 -14.45 -23.93 -11.94
CA LEU A 593 -15.38 -23.46 -12.96
C LEU A 593 -14.68 -22.67 -14.05
N LYS A 594 -13.64 -21.89 -13.70
CA LYS A 594 -12.81 -21.20 -14.69
C LYS A 594 -11.94 -22.17 -15.49
N LEU A 595 -11.37 -23.19 -14.85
CA LEU A 595 -10.60 -24.24 -15.54
C LEU A 595 -11.48 -24.97 -16.56
N ALA A 596 -12.74 -25.24 -16.21
CA ALA A 596 -13.72 -25.91 -17.07
C ALA A 596 -14.02 -25.16 -18.38
N GLN A 597 -13.68 -23.87 -18.49
CA GLN A 597 -13.81 -23.09 -19.72
C GLN A 597 -12.71 -23.42 -20.74
N PHE A 598 -11.58 -24.00 -20.30
CA PHE A 598 -10.41 -24.26 -21.15
C PHE A 598 -10.16 -25.76 -21.35
N GLU A 599 -10.44 -26.59 -20.35
CA GLU A 599 -10.33 -28.04 -20.47
C GLU A 599 -11.45 -28.78 -19.69
N PRO A 600 -11.88 -29.97 -20.15
CA PRO A 600 -12.80 -30.80 -19.39
C PRO A 600 -12.24 -31.14 -18.00
N LEU A 601 -13.08 -31.00 -16.97
CA LEU A 601 -12.72 -31.42 -15.62
C LEU A 601 -12.65 -32.95 -15.53
N ASN A 602 -11.62 -33.49 -14.89
CA ASN A 602 -11.56 -34.91 -14.57
C ASN A 602 -12.57 -35.31 -13.48
N ASP A 603 -12.81 -36.61 -13.28
CA ASP A 603 -13.81 -37.12 -12.34
C ASP A 603 -13.59 -36.62 -10.90
N SER A 604 -12.33 -36.52 -10.45
CA SER A 604 -12.01 -36.03 -9.11
C SER A 604 -12.38 -34.55 -8.94
N TYR A 605 -12.12 -33.72 -9.95
CA TYR A 605 -12.49 -32.32 -9.97
C TYR A 605 -14.00 -32.12 -10.05
N GLN A 606 -14.69 -32.92 -10.87
CA GLN A 606 -16.15 -32.90 -10.95
C GLN A 606 -16.78 -33.28 -9.60
N GLN A 607 -16.30 -34.37 -8.99
CA GLN A 607 -16.77 -34.80 -7.67
C GLN A 607 -16.54 -33.73 -6.60
N ALA A 608 -15.35 -33.11 -6.58
CA ALA A 608 -15.04 -32.03 -5.66
C ALA A 608 -15.97 -30.82 -5.90
N LEU A 609 -16.12 -30.37 -7.14
CA LEU A 609 -16.98 -29.24 -7.50
C LEU A 609 -18.43 -29.46 -7.04
N SER A 610 -19.01 -30.63 -7.34
CA SER A 610 -20.37 -30.97 -6.92
C SER A 610 -20.51 -31.01 -5.40
N ALA A 611 -19.57 -31.62 -4.68
CA ALA A 611 -19.65 -31.76 -3.23
C ALA A 611 -19.44 -30.43 -2.48
N LEU A 612 -18.57 -29.56 -2.99
CA LEU A 612 -18.40 -28.20 -2.48
C LEU A 612 -19.68 -27.38 -2.69
N ALA A 613 -20.36 -27.53 -3.83
CA ALA A 613 -21.61 -26.85 -4.11
C ALA A 613 -22.76 -27.34 -3.21
N GLU A 614 -22.86 -28.64 -2.96
CA GLU A 614 -23.84 -29.21 -2.01
C GLU A 614 -23.59 -28.71 -0.58
N GLU A 615 -22.34 -28.44 -0.21
CA GLU A 615 -22.03 -27.82 1.08
C GLU A 615 -22.50 -26.37 1.15
N LEU A 616 -22.32 -25.56 0.09
CA LEU A 616 -22.84 -24.19 0.09
C LEU A 616 -24.36 -24.15 0.30
N LEU A 617 -25.10 -25.05 -0.35
CA LEU A 617 -26.55 -25.19 -0.16
C LEU A 617 -26.89 -25.58 1.28
N PHE A 618 -26.15 -26.52 1.86
CA PHE A 618 -26.35 -26.96 3.25
C PHE A 618 -26.09 -25.84 4.27
N MET A 619 -25.15 -24.94 3.97
CA MET A 619 -24.76 -23.86 4.87
C MET A 619 -25.72 -22.66 4.83
N GLN A 620 -26.72 -22.67 3.94
CA GLN A 620 -27.73 -21.62 3.87
C GLN A 620 -28.85 -21.82 4.90
N ASP A 621 -29.10 -20.79 5.70
CA ASP A 621 -30.21 -20.74 6.64
C ASP A 621 -31.54 -20.35 5.95
N PRO A 622 -32.71 -20.61 6.57
CA PRO A 622 -34.00 -20.32 5.96
C PRO A 622 -34.23 -18.87 5.54
N ASN A 623 -33.59 -17.88 6.19
CA ASN A 623 -33.68 -16.46 5.83
C ASN A 623 -32.71 -16.01 4.71
N GLY A 624 -31.89 -16.91 4.16
CA GLY A 624 -30.90 -16.61 3.11
C GLY A 624 -29.49 -16.31 3.61
N HIS A 625 -29.27 -16.20 4.92
CA HIS A 625 -27.94 -16.13 5.52
C HIS A 625 -27.11 -17.39 5.22
N PHE A 626 -25.80 -17.24 5.07
CA PHE A 626 -24.86 -18.37 5.00
C PHE A 626 -23.99 -18.45 6.25
N ARG A 627 -24.02 -19.61 6.89
CA ARG A 627 -23.04 -19.98 7.92
C ARG A 627 -21.65 -20.05 7.27
N GLN A 628 -20.67 -19.37 7.84
CA GLN A 628 -19.36 -19.18 7.18
C GLN A 628 -18.28 -20.18 7.59
N TYR A 629 -18.56 -21.00 8.60
CA TYR A 629 -17.67 -22.05 9.10
C TYR A 629 -18.46 -23.33 9.38
N ASP A 630 -18.09 -24.44 8.74
CA ASP A 630 -18.63 -25.77 9.08
C ASP A 630 -17.79 -26.39 10.21
N VAL A 631 -18.14 -26.05 11.44
CA VAL A 631 -17.42 -26.47 12.65
C VAL A 631 -18.43 -26.79 13.76
N PRO A 632 -18.11 -27.67 14.73
CA PRO A 632 -19.04 -28.00 15.81
C PRO A 632 -19.29 -26.77 16.72
N PRO A 633 -20.42 -26.72 17.46
CA PRO A 633 -20.75 -25.59 18.35
C PRO A 633 -19.69 -25.25 19.41
N SER A 634 -18.92 -26.24 19.86
CA SER A 634 -17.81 -26.05 20.79
C SER A 634 -16.57 -25.40 20.17
N HIS A 635 -16.53 -25.25 18.85
CA HIS A 635 -15.39 -24.70 18.13
C HIS A 635 -15.39 -23.16 18.20
N PRO A 636 -14.23 -22.52 18.40
CA PRO A 636 -14.15 -21.06 18.55
C PRO A 636 -14.58 -20.25 17.31
N TYR A 637 -14.59 -20.87 16.13
CA TYR A 637 -15.07 -20.25 14.90
C TYR A 637 -16.57 -20.47 14.65
N TYR A 638 -17.28 -21.21 15.51
CA TYR A 638 -18.71 -21.44 15.33
C TYR A 638 -19.49 -20.12 15.38
N GLY A 639 -20.25 -19.85 14.33
CA GLY A 639 -21.00 -18.60 14.14
C GLY A 639 -20.13 -17.36 13.91
N ALA A 640 -18.82 -17.52 13.65
CA ALA A 640 -17.98 -16.39 13.27
C ALA A 640 -18.29 -15.95 11.83
N GLU A 641 -18.24 -14.64 11.59
CA GLU A 641 -18.62 -14.05 10.31
C GLU A 641 -17.55 -13.10 9.77
N SER A 642 -17.58 -12.92 8.46
CA SER A 642 -16.85 -11.96 7.66
C SER A 642 -17.82 -11.34 6.65
N THR A 643 -17.67 -10.05 6.36
CA THR A 643 -18.48 -9.42 5.32
C THR A 643 -18.04 -9.78 3.89
N ILE A 644 -16.89 -10.45 3.73
CA ILE A 644 -16.34 -10.83 2.41
C ILE A 644 -16.98 -12.11 1.88
N ALA A 645 -17.05 -13.15 2.72
CA ALA A 645 -17.46 -14.50 2.32
C ALA A 645 -18.87 -14.58 1.67
N PRO A 646 -19.89 -13.79 2.08
CA PRO A 646 -21.18 -13.81 1.43
C PRO A 646 -21.11 -13.54 -0.08
N GLY A 647 -20.33 -12.54 -0.50
CA GLY A 647 -20.18 -12.23 -1.92
C GLY A 647 -19.48 -13.35 -2.69
N GLU A 648 -18.44 -13.97 -2.09
CA GLU A 648 -17.74 -15.12 -2.68
C GLU A 648 -18.71 -16.31 -2.90
N ILE A 649 -19.56 -16.61 -1.91
CA ILE A 649 -20.53 -17.71 -1.95
C ILE A 649 -21.58 -17.47 -3.05
N ILE A 650 -22.18 -16.27 -3.09
CA ILE A 650 -23.21 -15.94 -4.09
C ILE A 650 -22.62 -15.98 -5.50
N LEU A 651 -21.39 -15.46 -5.69
CA LEU A 651 -20.67 -15.55 -6.96
C LEU A 651 -20.43 -17.00 -7.38
N ALA A 652 -19.96 -17.85 -6.47
CA ALA A 652 -19.72 -19.27 -6.75
C ALA A 652 -21.01 -20.01 -7.15
N LEU A 653 -22.12 -19.74 -6.45
CA LEU A 653 -23.43 -20.32 -6.76
C LEU A 653 -23.98 -19.84 -8.11
N ALA A 654 -23.87 -18.54 -8.41
CA ALA A 654 -24.28 -17.98 -9.71
C ALA A 654 -23.51 -18.64 -10.87
N ARG A 655 -22.18 -18.77 -10.74
CA ARG A 655 -21.34 -19.46 -11.73
C ARG A 655 -21.62 -20.95 -11.82
N MET A 656 -21.89 -21.61 -10.70
CA MET A 656 -22.28 -23.01 -10.67
C MET A 656 -23.61 -23.24 -11.40
N TYR A 657 -24.58 -22.33 -11.26
CA TYR A 657 -25.81 -22.37 -12.07
C TYR A 657 -25.51 -22.15 -13.55
N LEU A 658 -24.69 -21.15 -13.91
CA LEU A 658 -24.33 -20.91 -15.31
C LEU A 658 -23.67 -22.13 -15.97
N TYR A 659 -22.88 -22.90 -15.20
CA TYR A 659 -22.22 -24.14 -15.65
C TYR A 659 -23.16 -25.35 -15.71
N SER A 660 -23.86 -25.65 -14.61
CA SER A 660 -24.65 -26.89 -14.46
C SER A 660 -26.11 -26.79 -14.88
N LYS A 661 -26.65 -25.57 -14.94
CA LYS A 661 -28.09 -25.26 -15.09
C LYS A 661 -29.00 -25.83 -13.99
N ASP A 662 -28.45 -26.31 -12.87
CA ASP A 662 -29.24 -26.74 -11.71
C ASP A 662 -29.79 -25.53 -10.95
N LYS A 663 -31.11 -25.37 -10.98
CA LYS A 663 -31.82 -24.23 -10.41
C LYS A 663 -31.63 -24.06 -8.90
N ARG A 664 -31.29 -25.12 -8.17
CA ARG A 664 -31.06 -25.04 -6.72
C ARG A 664 -29.98 -24.02 -6.37
N TYR A 665 -28.94 -23.91 -7.20
CA TYR A 665 -27.85 -22.95 -6.98
C TYR A 665 -28.29 -21.50 -7.25
N LEU A 666 -29.10 -21.29 -8.29
CA LEU A 666 -29.67 -19.97 -8.58
C LEU A 666 -30.61 -19.52 -7.45
N GLU A 667 -31.53 -20.39 -7.03
CA GLU A 667 -32.49 -20.11 -5.96
C GLU A 667 -31.77 -19.75 -4.66
N ALA A 668 -30.71 -20.49 -4.30
CA ALA A 668 -29.90 -20.18 -3.13
C ALA A 668 -29.18 -18.82 -3.27
N ALA A 669 -28.62 -18.50 -4.43
CA ALA A 669 -27.97 -17.22 -4.67
C ALA A 669 -28.97 -16.05 -4.56
N GLU A 670 -30.13 -16.12 -5.22
CA GLU A 670 -31.16 -15.08 -5.19
C GLU A 670 -31.72 -14.87 -3.78
N LYS A 671 -31.95 -15.95 -3.04
CA LYS A 671 -32.47 -15.92 -1.66
C LYS A 671 -31.56 -15.15 -0.69
N ALA A 672 -30.25 -15.19 -0.92
CA ALA A 672 -29.28 -14.52 -0.05
C ALA A 672 -29.21 -13.00 -0.25
N VAL A 673 -29.55 -12.51 -1.46
CA VAL A 673 -29.38 -11.08 -1.81
C VAL A 673 -30.16 -10.14 -0.87
N PRO A 674 -31.47 -10.33 -0.59
CA PRO A 674 -32.20 -9.43 0.31
C PRO A 674 -31.62 -9.37 1.72
N TYR A 675 -31.13 -10.51 2.25
CA TYR A 675 -30.53 -10.59 3.58
C TYR A 675 -29.29 -9.69 3.67
N TYR A 676 -28.33 -9.89 2.76
CA TYR A 676 -27.06 -9.18 2.81
C TYR A 676 -27.17 -7.71 2.39
N MET A 677 -28.10 -7.37 1.48
CA MET A 677 -28.39 -5.96 1.17
C MET A 677 -29.01 -5.24 2.37
N LYS A 678 -29.89 -5.90 3.15
CA LYS A 678 -30.43 -5.32 4.39
C LYS A 678 -29.33 -5.12 5.43
N ALA A 679 -28.45 -6.10 5.63
CA ALA A 679 -27.31 -5.99 6.54
C ALA A 679 -26.35 -4.86 6.13
N TRP A 680 -26.04 -4.74 4.85
CA TRP A 680 -25.15 -3.70 4.32
C TRP A 680 -25.71 -2.29 4.50
N ARG A 681 -26.98 -2.07 4.14
CA ARG A 681 -27.66 -0.77 4.36
C ARG A 681 -27.76 -0.41 5.84
N HIS A 682 -27.96 -1.40 6.71
CA HIS A 682 -27.96 -1.18 8.15
C HIS A 682 -26.59 -0.70 8.66
N MET A 683 -25.48 -1.26 8.16
CA MET A 683 -24.13 -0.76 8.51
C MET A 683 -23.89 0.68 8.02
N ILE A 684 -24.37 1.02 6.83
CA ILE A 684 -24.28 2.39 6.28
C ILE A 684 -25.01 3.41 7.16
N ALA A 685 -26.12 3.00 7.80
CA ALA A 685 -26.89 3.87 8.68
C ALA A 685 -26.20 4.16 10.04
N ARG A 686 -25.12 3.45 10.39
CA ARG A 686 -24.36 3.63 11.65
C ARG A 686 -23.35 4.79 11.60
N GLN A 687 -23.51 5.68 10.64
CA GLN A 687 -22.67 6.86 10.51
C GLN A 687 -22.83 7.78 11.74
N THR A 688 -21.75 8.41 12.18
CA THR A 688 -21.79 9.43 13.24
C THR A 688 -22.57 10.67 12.78
N THR A 689 -22.97 11.52 13.72
CA THR A 689 -23.65 12.81 13.44
C THR A 689 -22.93 13.68 12.41
N ASP A 690 -21.60 13.60 12.39
CA ASP A 690 -20.74 14.40 11.51
C ASP A 690 -20.56 13.75 10.13
N GLY A 691 -21.28 12.67 9.82
CA GLY A 691 -21.17 11.97 8.56
C GLY A 691 -19.94 11.06 8.46
N ILE A 692 -19.43 10.51 9.57
CA ILE A 692 -18.20 9.66 9.58
C ILE A 692 -18.52 8.23 9.98
N TYR A 693 -17.79 7.28 9.43
CA TYR A 693 -17.81 5.89 9.89
C TYR A 693 -16.68 5.63 10.88
N HIS A 694 -16.95 4.89 11.95
CA HIS A 694 -15.88 4.23 12.69
C HIS A 694 -15.07 3.33 11.75
N GLU A 695 -13.78 3.13 12.04
CA GLU A 695 -12.88 2.39 11.14
C GLU A 695 -13.36 0.95 10.93
N GLU A 696 -13.88 0.31 11.97
CA GLU A 696 -14.45 -1.04 11.92
C GLU A 696 -15.67 -1.12 11.01
N ASP A 697 -16.66 -0.23 11.19
CA ASP A 697 -17.84 -0.17 10.32
C ASP A 697 -17.44 0.01 8.86
N ARG A 698 -16.48 0.90 8.58
CA ARG A 698 -15.98 1.12 7.21
C ARG A 698 -15.36 -0.13 6.61
N MET A 699 -14.54 -0.85 7.37
CA MET A 699 -13.94 -2.11 6.90
C MET A 699 -15.01 -3.15 6.60
N ASN A 700 -16.04 -3.23 7.44
CA ASN A 700 -17.14 -4.17 7.25
C ASN A 700 -18.04 -3.80 6.06
N ILE A 701 -18.39 -2.53 5.89
CA ILE A 701 -19.19 -2.03 4.76
C ILE A 701 -18.50 -2.32 3.42
N THR A 702 -17.19 -2.10 3.35
CA THR A 702 -16.42 -2.27 2.10
C THR A 702 -16.16 -3.72 1.71
N GLY A 703 -16.11 -4.64 2.68
CA GLY A 703 -15.69 -6.03 2.44
C GLY A 703 -16.59 -6.81 1.48
N ILE A 704 -17.91 -6.56 1.51
CA ILE A 704 -18.88 -7.31 0.69
C ILE A 704 -18.95 -6.83 -0.76
N ILE A 705 -18.64 -5.55 -1.01
CA ILE A 705 -18.97 -4.84 -2.24
C ILE A 705 -18.38 -5.51 -3.49
N PRO A 706 -17.06 -5.71 -3.63
CA PRO A 706 -16.49 -6.13 -4.92
C PRO A 706 -16.99 -7.52 -5.36
N TRP A 707 -17.08 -8.45 -4.42
CA TRP A 707 -17.58 -9.81 -4.68
C TRP A 707 -19.07 -9.83 -4.98
N MET A 708 -19.86 -9.01 -4.28
CA MET A 708 -21.29 -8.89 -4.55
C MET A 708 -21.55 -8.28 -5.93
N GLN A 709 -20.78 -7.29 -6.36
CA GLN A 709 -20.90 -6.71 -7.70
C GLN A 709 -20.55 -7.70 -8.80
N LEU A 710 -19.49 -8.51 -8.61
CA LEU A 710 -19.20 -9.64 -9.50
C LEU A 710 -20.37 -10.64 -9.54
N ALA A 711 -20.94 -10.97 -8.38
CA ALA A 711 -22.08 -11.89 -8.28
C ALA A 711 -23.32 -11.33 -9.00
N PHE A 712 -23.61 -10.04 -8.84
CA PHE A 712 -24.70 -9.35 -9.55
C PHE A 712 -24.51 -9.36 -11.07
N ASN A 713 -23.26 -9.26 -11.56
CA ASN A 713 -22.99 -9.40 -13.00
C ASN A 713 -23.35 -10.79 -13.52
N ASP A 714 -23.01 -11.84 -12.78
CA ASP A 714 -23.31 -13.23 -13.18
C ASP A 714 -24.80 -13.58 -12.96
N LEU A 715 -25.44 -13.04 -11.92
CA LEU A 715 -26.87 -13.22 -11.66
C LEU A 715 -27.73 -12.52 -12.71
N GLU A 716 -27.35 -11.33 -13.19
CA GLU A 716 -28.03 -10.71 -14.33
C GLU A 716 -27.91 -11.59 -15.56
N GLN A 717 -26.74 -12.16 -15.86
CA GLN A 717 -26.60 -13.07 -16.99
C GLN A 717 -27.52 -14.30 -16.87
N ALA A 718 -27.64 -14.83 -15.66
CA ALA A 718 -28.44 -16.01 -15.33
C ALA A 718 -29.95 -15.77 -15.40
N THR A 719 -30.43 -14.57 -15.04
CA THR A 719 -31.86 -14.29 -14.81
C THR A 719 -32.45 -13.26 -15.77
N LYS A 720 -31.60 -12.42 -16.38
CA LYS A 720 -31.97 -11.19 -17.10
C LYS A 720 -32.68 -10.15 -16.22
N ASN A 721 -32.52 -10.24 -14.91
CA ASN A 721 -33.09 -9.29 -13.97
C ASN A 721 -32.22 -8.03 -13.88
N ALA A 722 -32.69 -6.94 -14.49
CA ALA A 722 -31.99 -5.66 -14.50
C ALA A 722 -31.81 -5.02 -13.11
N SER A 723 -32.57 -5.42 -12.08
CA SER A 723 -32.43 -4.83 -10.73
C SER A 723 -31.06 -5.07 -10.09
N TYR A 724 -30.31 -6.09 -10.55
CA TYR A 724 -28.93 -6.32 -10.12
C TYR A 724 -27.98 -5.18 -10.50
N TYR A 725 -28.28 -4.45 -11.58
CA TYR A 725 -27.58 -3.22 -11.91
C TYR A 725 -27.80 -2.17 -10.82
N ASP A 726 -29.05 -1.94 -10.39
CA ASP A 726 -29.37 -0.89 -9.42
C ASP A 726 -28.72 -1.17 -8.05
N LEU A 727 -28.72 -2.43 -7.62
CA LEU A 727 -28.04 -2.86 -6.38
C LEU A 727 -26.51 -2.68 -6.48
N SER A 728 -25.92 -3.09 -7.62
CA SER A 728 -24.49 -2.93 -7.86
C SER A 728 -24.08 -1.45 -7.95
N PHE A 729 -24.90 -0.63 -8.59
CA PHE A 729 -24.71 0.81 -8.73
C PHE A 729 -24.81 1.53 -7.38
N GLU A 730 -25.76 1.17 -6.52
CA GLU A 730 -25.89 1.72 -5.16
C GLU A 730 -24.60 1.50 -4.34
N MET A 731 -24.04 0.29 -4.39
CA MET A 731 -22.78 -0.03 -3.70
C MET A 731 -21.59 0.74 -4.26
N GLN A 732 -21.48 0.84 -5.59
CA GLN A 732 -20.43 1.61 -6.24
C GLN A 732 -20.52 3.09 -5.92
N GLN A 733 -21.71 3.67 -6.01
CA GLN A 733 -21.91 5.09 -5.74
C GLN A 733 -21.49 5.44 -4.32
N TRP A 734 -21.81 4.60 -3.33
CA TRP A 734 -21.33 4.78 -1.97
C TRP A 734 -19.79 4.73 -1.89
N LEU A 735 -19.12 3.79 -2.58
CA LEU A 735 -17.65 3.72 -2.62
C LEU A 735 -17.03 4.97 -3.26
N LEU A 736 -17.59 5.44 -4.37
CA LEU A 736 -17.13 6.65 -5.05
C LEU A 736 -17.26 7.88 -4.16
N ASP A 737 -18.44 8.01 -3.53
CA ASP A 737 -18.77 9.15 -2.69
C ASP A 737 -17.95 9.18 -1.41
N LYS A 738 -17.61 8.03 -0.85
CA LYS A 738 -16.92 7.97 0.44
C LYS A 738 -15.43 7.77 0.32
N LEU A 739 -14.92 6.95 -0.61
CA LEU A 739 -13.56 6.40 -0.54
C LEU A 739 -12.70 6.59 -1.78
N PHE A 740 -13.27 6.87 -2.95
CA PHE A 740 -12.53 6.89 -4.23
C PHE A 740 -11.94 8.27 -4.55
N TYR A 741 -10.72 8.26 -5.10
CA TYR A 741 -10.02 9.46 -5.57
C TYR A 741 -10.22 9.63 -7.09
N GLY A 742 -11.37 10.19 -7.46
CA GLY A 742 -11.65 10.65 -8.83
C GLY A 742 -10.90 11.95 -9.18
N VAL A 743 -11.08 12.41 -10.43
CA VAL A 743 -10.46 13.64 -10.98
C VAL A 743 -10.73 14.91 -10.16
N ASP A 744 -11.83 14.93 -9.40
CA ASP A 744 -12.30 16.00 -8.55
C ASP A 744 -11.72 15.95 -7.12
N ARG A 745 -11.26 14.77 -6.68
CA ARG A 745 -10.92 14.50 -5.26
C ARG A 745 -9.47 14.15 -5.00
N PHE A 746 -8.71 13.73 -6.02
CA PHE A 746 -7.32 13.30 -5.79
C PHE A 746 -6.46 14.45 -5.28
N ARG A 747 -5.63 14.17 -4.26
CA ARG A 747 -4.70 15.14 -3.67
C ARG A 747 -3.33 15.12 -4.34
N TYR A 748 -2.92 13.94 -4.78
CA TYR A 748 -1.62 13.68 -5.39
C TYR A 748 -1.83 12.87 -6.68
N PRO A 749 -1.06 13.11 -7.75
CA PRO A 749 -1.28 12.43 -9.04
C PRO A 749 -1.23 10.91 -8.95
N ASP A 750 -0.42 10.37 -8.04
CA ASP A 750 -0.32 8.93 -7.81
C ASP A 750 -1.58 8.34 -7.17
N TYR A 751 -2.46 9.16 -6.58
CA TYR A 751 -3.72 8.74 -5.97
C TYR A 751 -4.87 8.71 -6.97
N LEU A 752 -4.70 9.22 -8.20
CA LEU A 752 -5.76 9.16 -9.20
C LEU A 752 -6.21 7.71 -9.42
N GLY A 753 -7.50 7.47 -9.21
CA GLY A 753 -8.12 6.15 -9.31
C GLY A 753 -7.90 5.24 -8.11
N ALA A 754 -7.25 5.73 -7.06
CA ALA A 754 -7.06 4.97 -5.84
C ALA A 754 -8.29 5.04 -4.93
N SER A 755 -8.36 4.16 -3.94
CA SER A 755 -9.30 4.26 -2.84
C SER A 755 -8.58 4.27 -1.49
N TYR A 756 -9.11 5.04 -0.56
CA TYR A 756 -8.60 5.08 0.79
C TYR A 756 -9.29 4.03 1.66
N LYS A 757 -8.50 3.34 2.50
CA LYS A 757 -8.99 2.29 3.40
C LYS A 757 -9.10 2.79 4.83
N VAL A 758 -7.97 3.20 5.39
CA VAL A 758 -7.84 3.76 6.74
C VAL A 758 -7.12 5.10 6.66
N TYR A 759 -7.37 5.98 7.63
CA TYR A 759 -6.92 7.37 7.54
C TYR A 759 -5.40 7.57 7.66
N SER A 760 -4.72 6.61 8.27
CA SER A 760 -3.27 6.66 8.52
C SER A 760 -2.45 5.95 7.47
N GLU A 761 -3.08 5.42 6.42
CA GLU A 761 -2.43 4.62 5.38
C GLU A 761 -2.51 5.32 4.04
N LEU A 762 -1.47 5.13 3.21
CA LEU A 762 -1.53 5.50 1.80
C LEU A 762 -2.60 4.65 1.09
N PRO A 763 -3.17 5.11 -0.03
CA PRO A 763 -4.05 4.28 -0.85
C PRO A 763 -3.36 2.97 -1.24
N ALA A 764 -4.11 1.88 -1.20
CA ALA A 764 -3.56 0.54 -1.16
C ALA A 764 -4.29 -0.44 -2.08
N MET A 765 -3.89 -1.70 -1.99
CA MET A 765 -4.38 -2.84 -2.78
C MET A 765 -5.89 -3.06 -2.68
N ASN A 766 -6.58 -2.51 -1.67
CA ASN A 766 -8.05 -2.51 -1.62
C ASN A 766 -8.68 -1.78 -2.82
N THR A 767 -7.95 -0.86 -3.46
CA THR A 767 -8.38 -0.25 -4.73
C THR A 767 -8.63 -1.32 -5.77
N CYS A 768 -7.67 -2.22 -5.99
CA CYS A 768 -7.82 -3.27 -6.99
C CYS A 768 -9.01 -4.17 -6.68
N GLN A 769 -9.26 -4.46 -5.40
CA GLN A 769 -10.47 -5.18 -4.97
C GLN A 769 -11.73 -4.49 -5.49
N PHE A 770 -11.89 -3.19 -5.25
CA PHE A 770 -13.08 -2.44 -5.71
C PHE A 770 -13.18 -2.37 -7.24
N VAL A 771 -12.05 -2.26 -7.94
CA VAL A 771 -12.01 -2.18 -9.40
C VAL A 771 -12.51 -3.48 -10.06
N GLU A 772 -12.34 -4.65 -9.42
CA GLU A 772 -13.00 -5.89 -9.86
C GLU A 772 -14.52 -5.72 -9.97
N GLY A 773 -15.13 -5.12 -8.94
CA GLY A 773 -16.55 -4.80 -8.91
C GLY A 773 -16.94 -3.68 -9.89
N PHE A 774 -16.08 -2.67 -10.07
CA PHE A 774 -16.34 -1.57 -11.01
C PHE A 774 -16.37 -2.07 -12.45
N ALA A 775 -15.44 -2.96 -12.82
CA ALA A 775 -15.43 -3.60 -14.13
C ALA A 775 -16.69 -4.44 -14.36
N ALA A 776 -17.15 -5.17 -13.33
CA ALA A 776 -18.38 -5.94 -13.38
C ALA A 776 -19.61 -5.04 -13.57
N LEU A 777 -19.70 -3.91 -12.87
CA LEU A 777 -20.77 -2.93 -13.07
C LEU A 777 -20.70 -2.27 -14.44
N TYR A 778 -19.51 -2.01 -14.97
CA TYR A 778 -19.36 -1.47 -16.33
C TYR A 778 -19.89 -2.44 -17.39
N ASP A 779 -19.57 -3.72 -17.24
CA ASP A 779 -20.10 -4.78 -18.10
C ASP A 779 -21.63 -4.84 -18.05
N LEU A 780 -22.21 -4.83 -16.84
CA LEU A 780 -23.66 -4.70 -16.62
C LEU A 780 -24.25 -3.46 -17.31
N ALA A 781 -23.67 -2.28 -17.07
CA ALA A 781 -24.15 -1.00 -17.62
C ALA A 781 -24.19 -1.03 -19.15
N ARG A 782 -23.16 -1.62 -19.76
CA ARG A 782 -23.07 -1.79 -21.21
C ARG A 782 -24.09 -2.78 -21.76
N ARG A 783 -24.25 -3.95 -21.12
CA ARG A 783 -25.23 -4.96 -21.56
C ARG A 783 -26.67 -4.45 -21.48
N LEU A 784 -26.96 -3.59 -20.50
CA LEU A 784 -28.29 -3.02 -20.27
C LEU A 784 -28.48 -1.62 -20.87
N GLU A 785 -27.49 -1.12 -21.62
CA GLU A 785 -27.52 0.19 -22.29
C GLU A 785 -27.87 1.36 -21.33
N ARG A 786 -27.31 1.35 -20.11
CA ARG A 786 -27.53 2.40 -19.10
C ARG A 786 -26.65 3.62 -19.41
N GLY A 787 -27.24 4.82 -19.41
CA GLY A 787 -26.58 6.08 -19.84
C GLY A 787 -25.39 6.57 -18.98
N THR A 788 -25.10 5.92 -17.85
CA THR A 788 -23.95 6.22 -16.97
C THR A 788 -22.71 5.38 -17.31
N ALA A 789 -22.73 4.60 -18.39
CA ALA A 789 -21.62 3.73 -18.77
C ALA A 789 -20.29 4.50 -18.92
N ASP A 790 -20.29 5.70 -19.50
CA ASP A 790 -19.08 6.51 -19.71
C ASP A 790 -18.43 6.96 -18.38
N GLU A 791 -19.24 7.28 -17.37
CA GLU A 791 -18.74 7.66 -16.04
C GLU A 791 -18.12 6.45 -15.33
N ILE A 792 -18.79 5.29 -15.40
CA ILE A 792 -18.30 4.04 -14.83
C ILE A 792 -17.01 3.61 -15.55
N GLN A 793 -16.93 3.76 -16.87
CA GLN A 793 -15.74 3.50 -17.68
C GLN A 793 -14.54 4.31 -17.19
N ALA A 794 -14.72 5.62 -16.97
CA ALA A 794 -13.66 6.48 -16.46
C ALA A 794 -13.14 6.00 -15.10
N GLN A 795 -14.04 5.56 -14.21
CA GLN A 795 -13.70 5.04 -12.89
C GLN A 795 -12.90 3.72 -12.99
N VAL A 796 -13.29 2.82 -13.90
CA VAL A 796 -12.55 1.58 -14.18
C VAL A 796 -11.13 1.90 -14.66
N LEU A 797 -10.98 2.78 -15.66
CA LEU A 797 -9.68 3.13 -16.24
C LEU A 797 -8.75 3.81 -15.22
N MET A 798 -9.27 4.74 -14.42
CA MET A 798 -8.51 5.33 -13.32
C MET A 798 -8.10 4.25 -12.29
N GLY A 799 -9.02 3.34 -11.96
CA GLY A 799 -8.77 2.25 -11.04
C GLY A 799 -7.63 1.32 -11.48
N VAL A 800 -7.65 0.87 -12.73
CA VAL A 800 -6.57 0.00 -13.27
C VAL A 800 -5.24 0.73 -13.41
N ARG A 801 -5.25 2.04 -13.70
CA ARG A 801 -4.04 2.88 -13.63
C ARG A 801 -3.39 2.80 -12.25
N PHE A 802 -4.21 2.89 -11.19
CA PHE A 802 -3.69 2.75 -9.84
C PHE A 802 -3.18 1.32 -9.54
N CYS A 803 -3.84 0.28 -10.05
CA CYS A 803 -3.31 -1.08 -9.92
C CYS A 803 -1.93 -1.23 -10.58
N MET A 804 -1.72 -0.65 -11.76
CA MET A 804 -0.40 -0.60 -12.42
C MET A 804 0.63 0.19 -11.58
N GLN A 805 0.21 1.26 -10.90
CA GLN A 805 1.09 2.05 -10.02
C GLN A 805 1.70 1.23 -8.87
N LEU A 806 1.04 0.15 -8.45
CA LEU A 806 1.52 -0.76 -7.39
C LEU A 806 2.48 -1.85 -7.91
N GLN A 807 2.60 -2.05 -9.22
CA GLN A 807 3.38 -3.14 -9.77
C GLN A 807 4.90 -2.88 -9.71
N TYR A 808 5.68 -3.94 -9.59
CA TYR A 808 7.10 -3.96 -9.92
C TYR A 808 7.27 -4.36 -11.39
N ASP A 809 7.09 -3.42 -12.31
CA ASP A 809 7.05 -3.70 -13.76
C ASP A 809 8.35 -3.33 -14.51
N SER A 810 9.26 -2.63 -13.85
CA SER A 810 10.39 -1.94 -14.48
C SER A 810 11.55 -1.74 -13.50
N PHE A 811 12.70 -1.35 -14.04
CA PHE A 811 13.86 -0.89 -13.25
C PHE A 811 13.46 0.26 -12.31
N GLY A 812 12.78 1.29 -12.83
CA GLY A 812 12.34 2.43 -12.01
C GLY A 812 11.45 2.02 -10.82
N ALA A 813 10.60 1.01 -11.00
CA ALA A 813 9.73 0.52 -9.94
C ALA A 813 10.43 -0.37 -8.89
N SER A 814 11.66 -0.82 -9.16
CA SER A 814 12.36 -1.87 -8.39
C SER A 814 13.83 -1.58 -8.07
N PHE A 815 14.43 -0.48 -8.54
CA PHE A 815 15.87 -0.20 -8.41
C PHE A 815 16.36 -0.18 -6.97
N PHE A 816 15.50 0.10 -5.99
CA PHE A 816 15.85 0.17 -4.57
C PHE A 816 15.68 -1.15 -3.81
N VAL A 817 15.10 -2.19 -4.43
CA VAL A 817 14.96 -3.48 -3.78
C VAL A 817 16.24 -4.33 -3.95
N PRO A 818 16.64 -5.11 -2.92
CA PRO A 818 17.77 -6.04 -2.97
C PRO A 818 17.75 -7.02 -4.15
N ARG A 819 16.56 -7.50 -4.53
CA ARG A 819 16.37 -8.55 -5.54
C ARG A 819 15.24 -8.17 -6.50
N PRO A 820 15.49 -7.23 -7.43
CA PRO A 820 14.47 -6.79 -8.38
C PRO A 820 13.99 -7.92 -9.28
N ASP A 821 14.86 -8.91 -9.55
CA ASP A 821 14.54 -10.14 -10.27
C ASP A 821 13.46 -11.00 -9.57
N GLU A 822 13.47 -11.03 -8.23
CA GLU A 822 12.52 -11.81 -7.44
C GLU A 822 11.15 -11.14 -7.33
N VAL A 823 11.05 -9.81 -7.53
CA VAL A 823 9.79 -9.07 -7.42
C VAL A 823 9.19 -8.66 -8.76
N LEU A 824 9.92 -8.80 -9.87
CA LEU A 824 9.42 -8.43 -11.20
C LEU A 824 8.07 -9.10 -11.49
N GLY A 825 7.06 -8.27 -11.78
CA GLY A 825 5.67 -8.64 -12.03
C GLY A 825 4.76 -8.66 -10.80
N ALA A 826 5.33 -8.68 -9.59
CA ALA A 826 4.55 -8.65 -8.36
C ALA A 826 3.87 -7.29 -8.12
N TYR A 827 2.81 -7.29 -7.33
CA TYR A 827 2.17 -6.07 -6.83
C TYR A 827 2.44 -5.88 -5.34
N ARG A 828 2.85 -4.66 -4.96
CA ARG A 828 3.06 -4.27 -3.56
C ARG A 828 1.73 -3.88 -2.89
N TYR A 829 1.69 -3.87 -1.56
CA TYR A 829 0.47 -3.53 -0.83
C TYR A 829 0.03 -2.07 -1.04
N HIS A 830 0.95 -1.13 -0.83
CA HIS A 830 0.84 0.28 -1.20
C HIS A 830 2.25 0.85 -1.39
N LEU A 831 2.39 2.09 -1.86
CA LEU A 831 3.72 2.67 -2.17
C LEU A 831 4.67 2.77 -0.96
N GLY A 832 4.15 2.75 0.27
CA GLY A 832 4.92 2.80 1.52
C GLY A 832 5.12 1.45 2.20
N VAL A 833 4.51 0.36 1.71
CA VAL A 833 4.68 -1.00 2.22
C VAL A 833 4.91 -1.91 1.02
N LEU A 834 6.18 -2.26 0.85
CA LEU A 834 6.74 -2.87 -0.35
C LEU A 834 6.50 -4.38 -0.41
N ARG A 835 6.14 -5.02 0.71
CA ARG A 835 5.85 -6.45 0.80
C ARG A 835 4.86 -6.91 -0.28
N VAL A 836 5.04 -8.16 -0.70
CA VAL A 836 4.21 -8.84 -1.69
C VAL A 836 3.46 -9.99 -1.01
N ARG A 837 2.24 -10.25 -1.47
CA ARG A 837 1.40 -11.35 -1.00
C ARG A 837 0.58 -11.92 -2.15
N ASN A 838 0.36 -13.23 -2.19
CA ASN A 838 -0.38 -13.86 -3.28
C ASN A 838 -1.79 -13.29 -3.48
N ASP A 839 -2.50 -12.89 -2.43
CA ASP A 839 -3.80 -12.22 -2.59
C ASP A 839 -3.70 -10.80 -3.18
N TYR A 840 -2.56 -10.12 -3.06
CA TYR A 840 -2.35 -8.85 -3.77
C TYR A 840 -2.25 -9.08 -5.28
N LEU A 841 -1.55 -10.16 -5.68
CA LEU A 841 -1.47 -10.59 -7.07
C LEU A 841 -2.86 -10.95 -7.59
N TYR A 842 -3.63 -11.74 -6.83
CA TYR A 842 -5.01 -12.07 -7.20
C TYR A 842 -5.83 -10.81 -7.49
N HIS A 843 -5.93 -9.88 -6.54
CA HIS A 843 -6.80 -8.73 -6.70
C HIS A 843 -6.38 -7.80 -7.83
N ALA A 844 -5.07 -7.56 -7.99
CA ALA A 844 -4.57 -6.75 -9.10
C ALA A 844 -4.81 -7.42 -10.46
N ILE A 845 -4.56 -8.73 -10.57
CA ILE A 845 -4.80 -9.49 -11.81
C ILE A 845 -6.30 -9.53 -12.12
N SER A 846 -7.13 -9.84 -11.12
CA SER A 846 -8.59 -9.91 -11.25
C SER A 846 -9.17 -8.57 -11.71
N ALA A 847 -8.75 -7.46 -11.09
CA ALA A 847 -9.21 -6.12 -11.46
C ALA A 847 -8.90 -5.78 -12.92
N ILE A 848 -7.65 -5.99 -13.33
CA ILE A 848 -7.21 -5.66 -14.68
C ILE A 848 -7.82 -6.62 -15.71
N ALA A 849 -7.91 -7.92 -15.41
CA ALA A 849 -8.50 -8.92 -16.30
C ALA A 849 -9.99 -8.69 -16.52
N HIS A 850 -10.77 -8.45 -15.45
CA HIS A 850 -12.19 -8.12 -15.58
C HIS A 850 -12.38 -6.80 -16.35
N SER A 851 -11.49 -5.82 -16.17
CA SER A 851 -11.50 -4.60 -16.97
C SER A 851 -11.21 -4.87 -18.45
N LEU A 852 -10.24 -5.74 -18.76
CA LEU A 852 -9.89 -6.14 -20.14
C LEU A 852 -11.03 -6.89 -20.86
N ILE A 853 -11.86 -7.62 -20.10
CA ILE A 853 -13.06 -8.32 -20.58
C ILE A 853 -14.18 -7.32 -20.86
N ALA A 854 -14.38 -6.35 -19.97
CA ALA A 854 -15.48 -5.38 -20.08
C ALA A 854 -15.21 -4.26 -21.11
N LEU A 855 -13.96 -3.78 -21.21
CA LEU A 855 -13.54 -2.66 -22.06
C LEU A 855 -13.35 -3.08 -23.53
N ARG A 856 -13.90 -2.28 -24.45
CA ARG A 856 -13.69 -2.34 -25.90
C ARG A 856 -12.50 -1.46 -26.33
N PRO A 857 -11.92 -1.67 -27.53
CA PRO A 857 -10.81 -0.86 -28.02
C PRO A 857 -11.06 0.66 -28.01
N GLY A 858 -12.29 1.11 -28.31
CA GLY A 858 -12.65 2.53 -28.28
C GLY A 858 -12.72 3.12 -26.87
N ASP A 859 -12.87 2.29 -25.83
CA ASP A 859 -13.09 2.76 -24.47
C ASP A 859 -11.80 3.39 -23.88
N TYR A 860 -10.63 3.03 -24.40
CA TYR A 860 -9.36 3.60 -23.95
C TYR A 860 -9.16 5.06 -24.36
N ALA A 861 -9.91 5.57 -25.35
CA ALA A 861 -9.75 6.94 -25.85
C ALA A 861 -10.07 8.02 -24.80
N ILE A 862 -10.89 7.70 -23.77
CA ILE A 862 -11.16 8.64 -22.67
C ILE A 862 -9.94 8.85 -21.76
N ALA A 863 -8.97 7.94 -21.78
CA ALA A 863 -7.77 8.05 -20.96
C ALA A 863 -7.00 9.35 -21.25
N GLU A 864 -6.92 9.77 -22.52
CA GLU A 864 -6.32 11.05 -22.91
C GLU A 864 -7.10 12.25 -22.34
N LYS A 865 -8.44 12.19 -22.29
CA LYS A 865 -9.27 13.26 -21.70
C LYS A 865 -9.05 13.35 -20.19
N ILE A 866 -9.01 12.20 -19.51
CA ILE A 866 -8.73 12.13 -18.07
C ILE A 866 -7.30 12.61 -17.81
N GLU A 867 -6.35 12.24 -18.66
CA GLU A 867 -4.97 12.70 -18.56
C GLU A 867 -4.87 14.21 -18.75
N GLN A 868 -5.55 14.77 -19.74
CA GLN A 868 -5.59 16.23 -19.91
C GLN A 868 -6.14 16.91 -18.66
N GLN A 869 -7.12 16.32 -17.98
CA GLN A 869 -7.58 16.79 -16.67
C GLN A 869 -6.48 16.62 -15.60
N GLN A 870 -5.86 15.45 -15.49
CA GLN A 870 -4.73 15.19 -14.58
C GLN A 870 -3.56 16.18 -14.78
N LEU A 871 -3.16 16.43 -16.03
CA LEU A 871 -2.13 17.36 -16.45
C LEU A 871 -2.56 18.83 -16.30
N ARG A 872 -3.86 19.15 -16.39
CA ARG A 872 -4.37 20.48 -15.98
C ARG A 872 -4.09 20.71 -14.51
N PHE A 873 -4.22 19.67 -13.67
CA PHE A 873 -3.88 19.74 -12.25
C PHE A 873 -2.37 19.62 -11.99
N THR A 874 -1.60 18.98 -12.87
CA THR A 874 -0.14 18.72 -12.71
C THR A 874 0.68 18.83 -14.01
N PRO A 875 0.83 20.03 -14.60
CA PRO A 875 1.43 20.23 -15.91
C PRO A 875 2.93 20.06 -15.93
N GLU A 876 3.60 20.02 -14.77
CA GLU A 876 5.02 19.68 -14.71
C GLU A 876 5.27 18.24 -15.19
N LEU A 877 4.25 17.39 -15.03
CA LEU A 877 4.25 16.02 -15.55
C LEU A 877 4.10 15.96 -17.09
N LYS A 878 3.77 17.06 -17.78
CA LYS A 878 3.78 17.10 -19.26
C LYS A 878 5.15 16.83 -19.86
N THR A 879 6.20 17.00 -19.06
CA THR A 879 7.58 16.67 -19.49
C THR A 879 7.92 15.19 -19.28
N GLN A 880 7.07 14.46 -18.55
CA GLN A 880 7.19 13.02 -18.28
C GLN A 880 6.30 12.17 -19.21
N SER A 881 5.10 12.65 -19.57
CA SER A 881 4.23 12.08 -20.60
C SER A 881 4.81 12.32 -21.98
#